data_AF-A0A4P9JCW7-F1
#
_entry.id   AF-A0A4P9JCW7-F1
#
_cell.length_a   1.000
_cell.length_b   1.000
_cell.length_c   1.000
_cell.angle_alpha   90.00
_cell.angle_beta   90.00
_cell.angle_gamma   90.00
#
_symmetry.space_group_name_H-M   'P 1'
#
loop_
_entity.id
_entity.type
_entity.pdbx_description
1 polymer ?
#
loop_
_entity_poly.entity_id
_entity_poly.type
_entity_poly.pdbx_seq_one_letter_code
_entity_poly.pdbx_strand_id
1 'polypeptide(L)'
;MTRNPRRSRLRRALTAGLAGLGLLAAPLAALPAAAAPSGGSGDGAAAEAAVEKVLRDQAEYRDGRYFVVLKEDPLATYRGGTKGLPATAATDGEIDVRSDAARKYDRHLTARQLEVAASTKVRVQRHFTTALNAFVSELTADEARALAKDPRVLGVSEVEQFHPDYSSTEFLGLPGSTGAWNTQYGGVEDAGKGVVVGVIDTGYYPDQEMLAGEPVQPLSGEPRVGEPYLTEAGEIAMLKADGTTFRGDCQTGQGFTGDECNSKVLSARYYSEDFEAFVPAEQRDPRERLSPVDIDSHGTHTATTAAGNQVDDQVMNGGASYGPGSGVAPAAKVSVYKVCWEDKDPDTGGCYGTASVAAIEQAIIDGVDVLNYSISGNNSSIVDPVALAFKSAAEAGIFVAASAGNSGPAPQTVNHSAPWLTSVAASTFSNELTGTVEFPDGTRFRGVSSMAEGVGPADIVLASEVGLAGKTADQVRLCDMDALDPAKATGKIVVCDRGVYARVDKSAAVEKAGGVGMVLVNIGGGSEDADLHAVPTVHTSDESIKEHVASTDAQATLVKGDTTGLEPVPVPQIAGFSSRGPSTAVGSELLKPDLAAPGVNVLAGVSPLNPQYDGDTFGLMSGTSMAAPNVAGMAALMGGKYPEWSPMAVKSAMMTSAADVLTAQGESSTDNFATGAGSADPEEMTAPSLVFEADAKQWDALILGELPGREVNVPSVAVSDLLGSETVTRTVTATETGAWEASGSVPGYEVSVEPSTFELDKGQSREVAITFTRTTAAAATWAHGSYTLAKPGATPVTAPVSLRAVDAKAPAAVTGEGSSGSATVEVTPGITGTLDPVVEGLAPAEIEEFTKTPGKLYGGENPSNHPSAVEVPAGATEVSWALDAADEESDWDLYVVTPSEEVVQQATAAGSESLVIEDPEPGTYYAVANLYSSPGGAPADATLRTVVQSGDAGNLTVSPDPLEVTRGQDATATLTWSGLTPGVWMGSVTWAEGSSTAVTVTVVGPGAPACEAADFADNRPGSVFYAEVRWMQCAGITTGYADGTYRKPQAISRGQSVAFLYRYLDPGVTGTETGFDDVPPTHPFATAISWAATEGITTGYRDGTFRPEREVTRAEFASFLHRAIEPTSLGEQDAEFSDVSTSSTHYEAITWMASEGITRGYKDGTFRPNAPITRGEAAAFMARTDAVVTE
;
A
#
# COMPACT_ATOMS: atom_id res chain seq x y z
N MET A 1 36.63 38.86 3.18
CA MET A 1 37.55 39.69 2.36
C MET A 1 37.13 39.60 0.90
N THR A 2 36.39 40.60 0.41
CA THR A 2 36.81 41.52 -0.68
C THR A 2 36.79 40.96 -2.11
N ARG A 3 35.68 41.28 -2.80
CA ARG A 3 35.57 41.94 -4.12
C ARG A 3 36.44 41.44 -5.30
N ASN A 4 35.76 40.82 -6.26
CA ASN A 4 35.79 41.00 -7.73
C ASN A 4 36.59 42.24 -8.23
N PRO A 5 37.37 42.17 -9.34
CA PRO A 5 36.86 42.77 -10.60
C PRO A 5 37.50 42.32 -11.96
N ARG A 6 36.63 42.26 -13.00
CA ARG A 6 36.67 42.94 -14.34
C ARG A 6 37.89 42.91 -15.31
N ARG A 7 37.52 42.70 -16.59
CA ARG A 7 37.97 43.36 -17.88
C ARG A 7 39.35 42.92 -18.43
N SER A 8 39.63 42.82 -19.74
CA SER A 8 39.37 43.75 -20.87
C SER A 8 39.85 43.11 -22.21
N ARG A 9 39.13 43.23 -23.37
CA ARG A 9 39.20 44.25 -24.46
C ARG A 9 40.22 44.04 -25.59
N LEU A 10 39.73 44.14 -26.85
CA LEU A 10 40.22 44.97 -28.01
C LEU A 10 39.41 44.55 -29.27
N ARG A 11 38.58 45.33 -30.00
CA ARG A 11 38.56 46.68 -30.64
C ARG A 11 39.52 46.91 -31.82
N ARG A 12 38.94 47.03 -33.05
CA ARG A 12 39.13 48.05 -34.13
C ARG A 12 38.31 47.61 -35.37
N ALA A 13 37.26 48.28 -35.85
CA ALA A 13 37.08 49.63 -36.43
C ALA A 13 37.49 49.75 -37.92
N LEU A 14 36.50 49.89 -38.82
CA LEU A 14 36.54 50.73 -40.03
C LEU A 14 35.13 50.94 -40.61
N THR A 15 34.94 52.14 -41.17
CA THR A 15 33.70 52.88 -41.46
C THR A 15 33.45 53.08 -42.96
N ALA A 16 32.19 53.03 -43.39
CA ALA A 16 31.50 53.75 -44.51
C ALA A 16 30.28 52.90 -44.93
N GLY A 17 29.09 53.37 -45.35
CA GLY A 17 28.48 54.68 -45.59
C GLY A 17 27.17 54.43 -46.38
N LEU A 18 26.04 54.90 -45.85
CA LEU A 18 24.77 55.31 -46.48
C LEU A 18 24.12 54.53 -47.67
N ALA A 19 22.85 54.19 -47.42
CA ALA A 19 21.65 54.30 -48.29
C ALA A 19 21.18 53.07 -49.11
N GLY A 20 19.91 52.70 -48.88
CA GLY A 20 19.00 52.23 -49.94
C GLY A 20 18.23 50.95 -49.64
N LEU A 21 16.94 51.11 -49.32
CA LEU A 21 15.90 50.07 -49.23
C LEU A 21 15.92 49.06 -50.40
N GLY A 22 15.44 47.84 -50.14
CA GLY A 22 14.74 47.03 -51.14
C GLY A 22 14.96 45.53 -51.00
N LEU A 23 14.09 44.86 -50.22
CA LEU A 23 13.92 43.41 -50.21
C LEU A 23 13.37 42.93 -51.56
N LEU A 24 13.96 41.86 -52.10
CA LEU A 24 13.31 40.96 -53.05
C LEU A 24 14.04 39.60 -53.07
N ALA A 25 13.21 38.57 -53.20
CA ALA A 25 13.48 37.16 -53.08
C ALA A 25 14.06 36.51 -54.36
N ALA A 26 14.21 35.18 -54.24
CA ALA A 26 14.42 34.13 -55.25
C ALA A 26 15.89 33.71 -55.48
N PRO A 27 16.18 32.46 -55.94
CA PRO A 27 15.26 31.46 -56.51
C PRO A 27 15.44 29.99 -56.05
N LEU A 28 14.35 29.22 -56.12
CA LEU A 28 14.40 27.81 -56.55
C LEU A 28 14.58 27.78 -58.10
N ALA A 29 15.50 26.95 -58.61
CA ALA A 29 15.54 26.48 -59.99
C ALA A 29 15.76 24.95 -59.96
N ALA A 30 14.76 24.13 -60.27
CA ALA A 30 14.23 23.74 -61.59
C ALA A 30 15.14 22.71 -62.30
N LEU A 31 14.78 21.42 -62.35
CA LEU A 31 14.06 20.66 -63.44
C LEU A 31 14.97 19.50 -63.93
N PRO A 32 14.55 18.49 -64.74
CA PRO A 32 13.30 18.30 -65.52
C PRO A 32 12.58 16.94 -65.25
N ALA A 33 11.26 16.76 -65.41
CA ALA A 33 10.33 16.93 -66.54
C ALA A 33 10.45 15.89 -67.69
N ALA A 34 9.43 15.01 -67.77
CA ALA A 34 8.80 14.47 -68.98
C ALA A 34 7.35 14.07 -68.59
N ALA A 35 6.32 14.85 -68.95
CA ALA A 35 5.51 14.78 -70.19
C ALA A 35 4.62 13.52 -70.25
N ALA A 36 3.29 13.51 -70.48
CA ALA A 36 2.23 14.46 -70.90
C ALA A 36 0.87 13.73 -70.64
N PRO A 37 -0.34 14.11 -71.18
CA PRO A 37 -0.84 15.33 -71.81
C PRO A 37 -2.23 15.82 -71.29
N SER A 38 -2.67 16.90 -71.93
CA SER A 38 -3.88 17.73 -71.85
C SER A 38 -5.28 17.10 -72.05
N GLY A 39 -6.29 17.74 -71.43
CA GLY A 39 -7.58 18.01 -72.07
C GLY A 39 -8.83 17.75 -71.21
N GLY A 40 -9.51 18.80 -70.74
CA GLY A 40 -10.86 18.70 -70.16
C GLY A 40 -11.21 19.80 -69.16
N SER A 41 -11.50 21.01 -69.64
CA SER A 41 -12.17 22.07 -68.88
C SER A 41 -13.64 21.68 -68.61
N GLY A 42 -14.12 21.73 -67.36
CA GLY A 42 -15.55 21.55 -67.07
C GLY A 42 -15.99 21.55 -65.61
N ASP A 43 -15.51 20.62 -64.78
CA ASP A 43 -16.36 20.15 -63.66
C ASP A 43 -15.87 20.40 -62.22
N GLY A 44 -14.65 20.90 -62.01
CA GLY A 44 -14.10 21.10 -60.65
C GLY A 44 -14.76 22.23 -59.84
N ALA A 45 -14.99 23.39 -60.46
CA ALA A 45 -15.55 24.56 -59.77
C ALA A 45 -17.05 24.44 -59.45
N ALA A 46 -17.78 23.59 -60.20
CA ALA A 46 -19.20 23.31 -59.92
C ALA A 46 -19.38 22.29 -58.79
N ALA A 47 -18.41 21.37 -58.61
CA ALA A 47 -18.41 20.39 -57.52
C ALA A 47 -18.07 21.04 -56.17
N GLU A 48 -17.06 21.92 -56.10
CA GLU A 48 -16.76 22.70 -54.87
C GLU A 48 -17.92 23.63 -54.48
N ALA A 49 -18.51 24.35 -55.43
CA ALA A 49 -19.66 25.22 -55.16
C ALA A 49 -20.95 24.45 -54.79
N ALA A 50 -21.08 23.19 -55.22
CA ALA A 50 -22.19 22.31 -54.86
C ALA A 50 -22.02 21.71 -53.45
N VAL A 51 -20.79 21.32 -53.08
CA VAL A 51 -20.45 20.85 -51.73
C VAL A 51 -20.59 21.97 -50.70
N GLU A 52 -20.14 23.18 -51.01
CA GLU A 52 -20.26 24.35 -50.13
C GLU A 52 -21.72 24.83 -49.98
N LYS A 53 -22.57 24.56 -50.98
CA LYS A 53 -24.01 24.84 -50.92
C LYS A 53 -24.77 23.78 -50.12
N VAL A 54 -24.40 22.50 -50.25
CA VAL A 54 -24.99 21.39 -49.47
C VAL A 54 -24.65 21.52 -47.98
N LEU A 55 -23.43 21.94 -47.63
CA LEU A 55 -23.02 22.19 -46.24
C LEU A 55 -23.73 23.41 -45.61
N ARG A 56 -24.05 24.45 -46.39
CA ARG A 56 -24.84 25.61 -45.92
C ARG A 56 -26.34 25.33 -45.73
N ASP A 57 -26.90 24.41 -46.53
CA ASP A 57 -28.33 24.09 -46.49
C ASP A 57 -28.68 22.99 -45.45
N GLN A 58 -27.67 22.29 -44.89
CA GLN A 58 -27.86 21.22 -43.88
C GLN A 58 -27.57 21.61 -42.42
N ALA A 59 -27.07 22.81 -42.13
CA ALA A 59 -26.89 23.26 -40.75
C ALA A 59 -28.24 23.60 -40.09
N GLU A 60 -28.67 22.80 -39.11
CA GLU A 60 -29.75 23.17 -38.20
C GLU A 60 -29.25 24.26 -37.23
N TYR A 61 -29.38 25.52 -37.61
CA TYR A 61 -29.15 26.64 -36.68
C TYR A 61 -30.21 26.66 -35.58
N ARG A 62 -29.79 26.96 -34.35
CA ARG A 62 -30.63 27.16 -33.16
C ARG A 62 -30.47 28.59 -32.66
N ASP A 63 -31.28 28.99 -31.69
CA ASP A 63 -31.08 30.27 -31.00
C ASP A 63 -29.84 30.14 -30.10
N GLY A 64 -28.89 31.06 -30.21
CA GLY A 64 -27.64 30.96 -29.47
C GLY A 64 -26.60 32.03 -29.84
N ARG A 65 -25.39 31.84 -29.34
CA ARG A 65 -24.28 32.78 -29.54
C ARG A 65 -23.39 32.29 -30.68
N TYR A 66 -23.15 33.14 -31.68
CA TYR A 66 -22.45 32.72 -32.90
C TYR A 66 -21.28 33.65 -33.26
N PHE A 67 -20.23 33.07 -33.82
CA PHE A 67 -19.25 33.76 -34.67
C PHE A 67 -19.80 33.94 -36.07
N VAL A 68 -19.67 35.15 -36.62
CA VAL A 68 -19.95 35.47 -38.03
C VAL A 68 -18.63 35.87 -38.67
N VAL A 69 -18.05 34.98 -39.46
CA VAL A 69 -16.76 35.16 -40.13
C VAL A 69 -16.98 35.76 -41.50
N LEU A 70 -16.26 36.84 -41.85
CA LEU A 70 -16.36 37.52 -43.14
C LEU A 70 -15.23 37.07 -44.08
N LYS A 71 -15.47 37.21 -45.39
CA LYS A 71 -14.54 36.73 -46.44
C LYS A 71 -13.28 37.55 -46.65
N GLU A 72 -13.25 38.81 -46.21
CA GLU A 72 -12.05 39.64 -46.38
C GLU A 72 -10.94 39.18 -45.42
N ASP A 73 -9.70 39.17 -45.89
CA ASP A 73 -8.55 38.73 -45.09
C ASP A 73 -8.45 39.50 -43.77
N PRO A 74 -8.10 38.85 -42.66
CA PRO A 74 -7.77 39.56 -41.43
C PRO A 74 -6.48 40.38 -41.58
N LEU A 75 -6.32 41.39 -40.72
CA LEU A 75 -5.20 42.33 -40.75
C LEU A 75 -3.84 41.62 -40.73
N ALA A 76 -3.72 40.49 -40.01
CA ALA A 76 -2.48 39.71 -39.93
C ALA A 76 -2.03 39.13 -41.28
N THR A 77 -2.97 38.84 -42.19
CA THR A 77 -2.69 38.13 -43.44
C THR A 77 -3.03 38.95 -44.68
N TYR A 78 -3.62 40.14 -44.53
CA TYR A 78 -3.98 41.01 -45.66
C TYR A 78 -2.75 41.52 -46.44
N ARG A 79 -2.57 40.98 -47.65
CA ARG A 79 -1.45 41.30 -48.56
C ARG A 79 -1.71 42.48 -49.51
N GLY A 80 -2.73 43.29 -49.23
CA GLY A 80 -3.15 44.38 -50.11
C GLY A 80 -4.19 43.91 -51.15
N GLY A 81 -4.74 44.85 -51.91
CA GLY A 81 -5.75 44.56 -52.95
C GLY A 81 -7.03 45.38 -52.84
N THR A 82 -7.33 45.93 -51.66
CA THR A 82 -8.42 46.88 -51.45
C THR A 82 -7.96 48.30 -51.74
N LYS A 83 -8.67 48.98 -52.66
CA LYS A 83 -8.30 50.32 -53.15
C LYS A 83 -8.22 51.33 -52.01
N GLY A 84 -7.02 51.92 -51.83
CA GLY A 84 -6.77 52.93 -50.79
C GLY A 84 -6.31 52.37 -49.43
N LEU A 85 -6.16 51.05 -49.31
CA LEU A 85 -5.70 50.38 -48.09
C LEU A 85 -4.40 49.60 -48.38
N PRO A 86 -3.25 50.04 -47.81
CA PRO A 86 -1.98 49.33 -47.95
C PRO A 86 -2.02 47.94 -47.32
N ALA A 87 -1.21 47.01 -47.83
CA ALA A 87 -1.00 45.69 -47.21
C ALA A 87 -0.56 45.82 -45.75
N THR A 88 -1.02 44.91 -44.90
CA THR A 88 -0.70 44.89 -43.45
C THR A 88 0.00 43.61 -43.02
N ALA A 89 -0.03 42.55 -43.84
CA ALA A 89 0.69 41.32 -43.58
C ALA A 89 2.21 41.55 -43.49
N ALA A 90 2.85 40.88 -42.54
CA ALA A 90 4.31 40.92 -42.39
C ALA A 90 5.01 40.35 -43.63
N THR A 91 6.06 41.03 -44.10
CA THR A 91 6.95 40.52 -45.16
C THR A 91 8.12 39.71 -44.59
N ASP A 92 8.56 40.02 -43.35
CA ASP A 92 9.77 39.44 -42.72
C ASP A 92 9.49 38.86 -41.31
N GLY A 93 8.26 38.41 -41.04
CA GLY A 93 7.90 37.68 -39.81
C GLY A 93 7.37 38.50 -38.63
N GLU A 94 7.46 39.84 -38.67
CA GLU A 94 6.93 40.71 -37.61
C GLU A 94 5.90 41.71 -38.16
N ILE A 95 4.72 41.81 -37.52
CA ILE A 95 3.61 42.66 -37.94
C ILE A 95 3.47 43.90 -37.05
N ASP A 96 3.45 45.10 -37.66
CA ASP A 96 3.19 46.35 -36.94
C ASP A 96 1.68 46.70 -36.95
N VAL A 97 0.99 46.15 -35.95
CA VAL A 97 -0.45 46.40 -35.71
C VAL A 97 -0.77 47.84 -35.29
N ARG A 98 0.24 48.67 -34.99
CA ARG A 98 0.06 50.07 -34.58
C ARG A 98 0.23 51.06 -35.72
N SER A 99 0.69 50.59 -36.88
CA SER A 99 0.92 51.41 -38.08
C SER A 99 -0.37 52.08 -38.59
N ASP A 100 -0.21 53.19 -39.33
CA ASP A 100 -1.35 53.88 -39.96
C ASP A 100 -2.09 52.99 -40.97
N ALA A 101 -1.38 52.05 -41.62
CA ALA A 101 -1.96 51.07 -42.52
C ALA A 101 -2.82 50.05 -41.76
N ALA A 102 -2.28 49.47 -40.68
CA ALA A 102 -3.01 48.57 -39.79
C ALA A 102 -4.26 49.24 -39.21
N ARG A 103 -4.15 50.46 -38.67
CA ARG A 103 -5.30 51.21 -38.12
C ARG A 103 -6.36 51.56 -39.17
N LYS A 104 -5.96 51.79 -40.42
CA LYS A 104 -6.91 52.06 -41.53
C LYS A 104 -7.63 50.79 -41.94
N TYR A 105 -6.92 49.68 -42.02
CA TYR A 105 -7.49 48.39 -42.42
C TYR A 105 -8.38 47.81 -41.32
N ASP A 106 -7.98 47.92 -40.06
CA ASP A 106 -8.81 47.58 -38.89
C ASP A 106 -10.16 48.32 -38.87
N ARG A 107 -10.15 49.65 -39.12
CA ARG A 107 -11.38 50.44 -39.24
C ARG A 107 -12.24 50.02 -40.43
N HIS A 108 -11.61 49.64 -41.55
CA HIS A 108 -12.31 49.13 -42.73
C HIS A 108 -13.02 47.81 -42.43
N LEU A 109 -12.33 46.85 -41.83
CA LEU A 109 -12.92 45.56 -41.44
C LEU A 109 -14.04 45.75 -40.41
N THR A 110 -13.83 46.59 -39.39
CA THR A 110 -14.87 46.90 -38.40
C THR A 110 -16.11 47.53 -39.04
N ALA A 111 -15.94 48.49 -39.96
CA ALA A 111 -17.06 49.09 -40.69
C ALA A 111 -17.81 48.02 -41.50
N ARG A 112 -17.08 47.09 -42.14
CA ARG A 112 -17.68 46.02 -42.92
C ARG A 112 -18.46 45.01 -42.08
N GLN A 113 -17.94 44.68 -40.90
CA GLN A 113 -18.65 43.85 -39.92
C GLN A 113 -19.95 44.52 -39.45
N LEU A 114 -19.92 45.83 -39.18
CA LEU A 114 -21.12 46.59 -38.82
C LEU A 114 -22.15 46.65 -39.96
N GLU A 115 -21.71 46.75 -41.21
CA GLU A 115 -22.59 46.70 -42.39
C GLU A 115 -23.22 45.32 -42.63
N VAL A 116 -22.55 44.23 -42.21
CA VAL A 116 -23.10 42.87 -42.24
C VAL A 116 -24.06 42.66 -41.08
N ALA A 117 -23.71 43.09 -39.87
CA ALA A 117 -24.61 43.01 -38.72
C ALA A 117 -25.90 43.83 -38.94
N ALA A 118 -25.78 45.01 -39.54
CA ALA A 118 -26.92 45.88 -39.84
C ALA A 118 -27.88 45.30 -40.90
N SER A 119 -27.43 44.43 -41.82
CA SER A 119 -28.33 43.84 -42.83
C SER A 119 -29.37 42.89 -42.23
N THR A 120 -29.05 42.29 -41.07
CA THR A 120 -29.94 41.39 -40.32
C THR A 120 -30.41 42.01 -39.00
N LYS A 121 -30.05 43.28 -38.73
CA LYS A 121 -30.38 44.03 -37.49
C LYS A 121 -29.85 43.39 -36.20
N VAL A 122 -28.79 42.60 -36.30
CA VAL A 122 -28.19 41.91 -35.14
C VAL A 122 -27.20 42.83 -34.44
N ARG A 123 -27.06 42.69 -33.12
CA ARG A 123 -26.15 43.51 -32.33
C ARG A 123 -24.78 42.85 -32.26
N VAL A 124 -23.75 43.51 -32.79
CA VAL A 124 -22.38 43.05 -32.56
C VAL A 124 -22.03 43.21 -31.09
N GLN A 125 -21.60 42.12 -30.46
CA GLN A 125 -21.09 42.11 -29.10
C GLN A 125 -19.57 42.28 -29.06
N ARG A 126 -18.87 41.66 -30.02
CA ARG A 126 -17.41 41.69 -30.09
C ARG A 126 -16.93 41.63 -31.53
N HIS A 127 -15.83 42.33 -31.81
CA HIS A 127 -15.18 42.39 -33.12
C HIS A 127 -13.81 41.71 -33.07
N PHE A 128 -13.46 41.04 -34.16
CA PHE A 128 -12.15 40.49 -34.43
C PHE A 128 -11.72 40.97 -35.82
N THR A 129 -10.56 41.61 -35.90
CA THR A 129 -10.02 42.15 -37.16
C THR A 129 -8.59 41.69 -37.42
N THR A 130 -7.85 41.34 -36.35
CA THR A 130 -6.41 41.08 -36.40
C THR A 130 -6.07 39.68 -36.86
N ALA A 131 -6.45 38.66 -36.10
CA ALA A 131 -6.17 37.25 -36.40
C ALA A 131 -7.26 36.61 -37.27
N LEU A 132 -8.48 37.12 -37.14
CA LEU A 132 -9.69 36.67 -37.81
C LEU A 132 -10.52 37.90 -38.15
N ASN A 133 -11.22 37.90 -39.28
CA ASN A 133 -12.19 38.93 -39.64
C ASN A 133 -13.60 38.43 -39.29
N ALA A 134 -14.02 38.63 -38.05
CA ALA A 134 -15.28 38.10 -37.55
C ALA A 134 -15.92 39.02 -36.51
N PHE A 135 -17.19 38.80 -36.23
CA PHE A 135 -17.85 39.37 -35.06
C PHE A 135 -18.69 38.32 -34.34
N VAL A 136 -18.98 38.56 -33.06
CA VAL A 136 -19.86 37.70 -32.24
C VAL A 136 -21.18 38.41 -31.96
N SER A 137 -22.27 37.67 -32.04
CA SER A 137 -23.64 38.17 -31.76
C SER A 137 -24.51 37.05 -31.17
N GLU A 138 -25.55 37.42 -30.40
CA GLU A 138 -26.66 36.50 -30.16
C GLU A 138 -27.53 36.49 -31.41
N LEU A 139 -27.79 35.31 -31.96
CA LEU A 139 -28.59 35.12 -33.15
C LEU A 139 -29.71 34.14 -32.83
N THR A 140 -30.91 34.43 -33.32
CA THR A 140 -31.92 33.39 -33.51
C THR A 140 -31.51 32.46 -34.65
N ALA A 141 -32.09 31.26 -34.69
CA ALA A 141 -31.90 30.30 -35.78
C ALA A 141 -32.10 30.92 -37.18
N ASP A 142 -33.10 31.80 -37.31
CA ASP A 142 -33.41 32.50 -38.56
C ASP A 142 -32.39 33.58 -38.91
N GLU A 143 -31.86 34.30 -37.92
CA GLU A 143 -30.82 35.31 -38.10
C GLU A 143 -29.47 34.68 -38.47
N ALA A 144 -29.10 33.57 -37.82
CA ALA A 144 -27.92 32.78 -38.15
C ALA A 144 -28.01 32.24 -39.59
N ARG A 145 -29.17 31.71 -39.98
CA ARG A 145 -29.45 31.24 -41.35
C ARG A 145 -29.42 32.37 -42.37
N ALA A 146 -29.91 33.56 -42.02
CA ALA A 146 -29.89 34.74 -42.90
C ALA A 146 -28.45 35.24 -43.12
N LEU A 147 -27.65 35.29 -42.06
CA LEU A 147 -26.25 35.71 -42.12
C LEU A 147 -25.36 34.70 -42.86
N ALA A 148 -25.59 33.39 -42.70
CA ALA A 148 -24.88 32.34 -43.44
C ALA A 148 -25.09 32.42 -44.97
N LYS A 149 -26.20 33.05 -45.40
CA LYS A 149 -26.54 33.31 -46.80
C LYS A 149 -26.04 34.66 -47.33
N ASP A 150 -25.52 35.54 -46.47
CA ASP A 150 -24.98 36.83 -46.91
C ASP A 150 -23.69 36.59 -47.74
N PRO A 151 -23.58 37.12 -48.97
CA PRO A 151 -22.43 36.85 -49.84
C PRO A 151 -21.09 37.34 -49.27
N ARG A 152 -21.11 38.22 -48.27
CA ARG A 152 -19.94 38.77 -47.56
C ARG A 152 -19.46 37.86 -46.41
N VAL A 153 -20.32 36.96 -45.94
CA VAL A 153 -20.05 36.03 -44.85
C VAL A 153 -19.40 34.76 -45.41
N LEU A 154 -18.28 34.38 -44.80
CA LEU A 154 -17.54 33.16 -45.06
C LEU A 154 -18.20 31.98 -44.35
N GLY A 155 -18.55 32.14 -43.07
CA GLY A 155 -19.22 31.12 -42.27
C GLY A 155 -19.89 31.70 -41.02
N VAL A 156 -20.87 30.97 -40.49
CA VAL A 156 -21.50 31.23 -39.20
C VAL A 156 -21.33 29.96 -38.37
N SER A 157 -20.64 30.05 -37.23
CA SER A 157 -20.35 28.93 -36.33
C SER A 157 -20.75 29.29 -34.91
N GLU A 158 -21.24 28.31 -34.15
CA GLU A 158 -21.61 28.53 -32.75
C GLU A 158 -20.37 28.88 -31.92
N VAL A 159 -20.55 29.65 -30.85
CA VAL A 159 -19.50 29.86 -29.85
C VAL A 159 -19.51 28.64 -28.94
N GLU A 160 -18.56 27.73 -29.16
CA GLU A 160 -18.37 26.55 -28.34
C GLU A 160 -17.60 26.91 -27.05
N GLN A 161 -18.00 26.28 -25.95
CA GLN A 161 -17.21 26.23 -24.73
C GLN A 161 -16.18 25.10 -24.90
N PHE A 162 -14.89 25.45 -24.89
CA PHE A 162 -13.82 24.45 -24.85
C PHE A 162 -13.50 24.13 -23.40
N HIS A 163 -13.60 22.85 -23.04
CA HIS A 163 -13.18 22.32 -21.75
C HIS A 163 -11.70 21.87 -21.84
N PRO A 164 -10.92 21.90 -20.75
CA PRO A 164 -9.65 21.18 -20.69
C PRO A 164 -9.94 19.68 -20.86
N ASP A 165 -9.18 19.00 -21.72
CA ASP A 165 -9.24 17.55 -21.87
C ASP A 165 -8.49 16.91 -20.68
N TYR A 166 -9.22 16.61 -19.59
CA TYR A 166 -8.61 16.01 -18.40
C TYR A 166 -8.62 14.49 -18.49
N SER A 167 -7.55 13.91 -19.01
CA SER A 167 -7.47 12.46 -19.21
C SER A 167 -6.09 11.88 -18.93
N SER A 168 -6.03 10.80 -18.13
CA SER A 168 -4.80 10.03 -17.96
C SER A 168 -4.32 9.41 -19.27
N THR A 169 -5.24 9.02 -20.16
CA THR A 169 -4.88 8.45 -21.47
C THR A 169 -4.20 9.47 -22.39
N GLU A 170 -4.52 10.76 -22.26
CA GLU A 170 -3.84 11.82 -23.02
C GLU A 170 -2.42 12.05 -22.50
N PHE A 171 -2.25 12.09 -21.17
CA PHE A 171 -0.91 12.10 -20.57
C PHE A 171 -0.07 10.90 -21.03
N LEU A 172 -0.68 9.73 -21.13
CA LEU A 172 -0.05 8.51 -21.63
C LEU A 172 0.16 8.48 -23.15
N GLY A 173 -0.19 9.56 -23.87
CA GLY A 173 0.03 9.68 -25.31
C GLY A 173 -0.78 8.70 -26.16
N LEU A 174 -1.90 8.17 -25.65
CA LEU A 174 -2.72 7.17 -26.35
C LEU A 174 -3.61 7.74 -27.48
N PRO A 175 -4.42 8.80 -27.24
CA PRO A 175 -5.38 9.31 -28.22
C PRO A 175 -4.73 10.16 -29.32
N GLY A 176 -5.51 10.48 -30.37
CA GLY A 176 -5.10 11.35 -31.47
C GLY A 176 -4.33 10.65 -32.59
N SER A 177 -4.21 11.30 -33.75
CA SER A 177 -3.66 10.68 -34.97
C SER A 177 -2.19 10.26 -34.88
N THR A 178 -1.45 10.85 -33.94
CA THR A 178 -0.06 10.50 -33.62
C THR A 178 0.08 9.70 -32.32
N GLY A 179 -1.01 9.48 -31.59
CA GLY A 179 -0.99 8.74 -30.33
C GLY A 179 -0.84 7.23 -30.53
N ALA A 180 -0.42 6.56 -29.46
CA ALA A 180 -0.03 5.16 -29.48
C ALA A 180 -1.15 4.22 -29.97
N TRP A 181 -2.43 4.51 -29.70
CA TRP A 181 -3.52 3.70 -30.26
C TRP A 181 -3.43 3.61 -31.78
N ASN A 182 -3.22 4.73 -32.46
CA ASN A 182 -3.14 4.77 -33.93
C ASN A 182 -1.79 4.31 -34.46
N THR A 183 -0.69 4.68 -33.81
CA THR A 183 0.66 4.39 -34.31
C THR A 183 1.13 2.97 -33.98
N GLN A 184 0.67 2.40 -32.86
CA GLN A 184 1.16 1.13 -32.33
C GLN A 184 0.14 -0.01 -32.31
N TYR A 185 -1.17 0.29 -32.23
CA TYR A 185 -2.22 -0.69 -31.93
C TYR A 185 -3.35 -0.77 -32.98
N GLY A 186 -3.22 -0.10 -34.12
CA GLY A 186 -4.19 -0.20 -35.23
C GLY A 186 -5.41 0.73 -35.11
N GLY A 187 -5.43 1.60 -34.11
CA GLY A 187 -6.52 2.53 -33.81
C GLY A 187 -7.27 2.17 -32.53
N VAL A 188 -8.12 3.08 -32.07
CA VAL A 188 -8.88 2.91 -30.81
C VAL A 188 -9.80 1.68 -30.84
N GLU A 189 -10.35 1.33 -32.01
CA GLU A 189 -11.23 0.17 -32.20
C GLU A 189 -10.50 -1.18 -32.12
N ASP A 190 -9.18 -1.20 -32.29
CA ASP A 190 -8.34 -2.39 -32.21
C ASP A 190 -7.47 -2.43 -30.93
N ALA A 191 -7.43 -1.34 -30.16
CA ALA A 191 -6.63 -1.17 -28.94
C ALA A 191 -7.06 -2.13 -27.80
N GLY A 192 -6.43 -3.29 -27.73
CA GLY A 192 -6.72 -4.37 -26.77
C GLY A 192 -7.74 -5.40 -27.28
N LYS A 193 -8.06 -5.40 -28.57
CA LYS A 193 -9.05 -6.29 -29.17
C LYS A 193 -8.65 -7.77 -29.02
N GLY A 194 -9.61 -8.59 -28.60
CA GLY A 194 -9.39 -10.03 -28.39
C GLY A 194 -8.77 -10.36 -27.04
N VAL A 195 -8.68 -9.38 -26.12
CA VAL A 195 -8.18 -9.56 -24.76
C VAL A 195 -9.31 -9.33 -23.76
N VAL A 196 -9.30 -10.11 -22.66
CA VAL A 196 -10.22 -9.97 -21.52
C VAL A 196 -9.44 -9.56 -20.27
N VAL A 197 -9.85 -8.43 -19.68
CA VAL A 197 -9.37 -7.94 -18.39
C VAL A 197 -10.33 -8.38 -17.29
N GLY A 198 -9.85 -9.21 -16.37
CA GLY A 198 -10.54 -9.57 -15.14
C GLY A 198 -10.31 -8.51 -14.06
N VAL A 199 -11.37 -8.04 -13.43
CA VAL A 199 -11.35 -7.03 -12.37
C VAL A 199 -11.84 -7.67 -11.09
N ILE A 200 -10.93 -7.83 -10.12
CA ILE A 200 -11.24 -8.39 -8.79
C ILE A 200 -11.34 -7.23 -7.81
N ASP A 201 -12.57 -6.88 -7.40
CA ASP A 201 -12.85 -5.60 -6.75
C ASP A 201 -14.23 -5.57 -6.04
N THR A 202 -14.87 -4.41 -5.89
CA THR A 202 -16.21 -4.18 -5.32
C THR A 202 -17.38 -4.47 -6.28
N GLY A 203 -17.08 -4.91 -7.51
CA GLY A 203 -18.07 -5.23 -8.56
C GLY A 203 -18.03 -4.24 -9.73
N TYR A 204 -19.15 -4.08 -10.44
CA TYR A 204 -19.32 -2.98 -11.40
C TYR A 204 -20.76 -2.41 -11.41
N TYR A 205 -20.91 -1.18 -11.88
CA TYR A 205 -22.21 -0.57 -12.16
C TYR A 205 -22.65 -0.88 -13.61
N PRO A 206 -23.75 -1.63 -13.83
CA PRO A 206 -24.12 -2.09 -15.17
C PRO A 206 -24.45 -1.03 -16.20
N ASP A 207 -25.06 0.08 -15.75
CA ASP A 207 -25.51 1.15 -16.64
C ASP A 207 -24.41 2.21 -16.87
N GLN A 208 -23.15 1.92 -16.53
CA GLN A 208 -22.05 2.83 -16.83
C GLN A 208 -21.79 2.85 -18.36
N GLU A 209 -21.86 4.04 -18.95
CA GLU A 209 -21.65 4.35 -20.38
C GLU A 209 -20.35 3.77 -20.98
N MET A 210 -19.21 3.83 -20.28
CA MET A 210 -17.93 3.23 -20.66
C MET A 210 -17.95 1.70 -20.62
N LEU A 211 -18.92 1.07 -19.95
CA LEU A 211 -19.13 -0.38 -19.92
C LEU A 211 -20.31 -0.83 -20.78
N ALA A 212 -20.90 0.09 -21.55
CA ALA A 212 -21.99 -0.21 -22.45
C ALA A 212 -21.57 -1.21 -23.54
N GLY A 213 -22.50 -2.10 -23.89
CA GLY A 213 -22.31 -3.10 -24.94
C GLY A 213 -23.65 -3.61 -25.46
N GLU A 214 -23.61 -4.26 -26.60
CA GLU A 214 -24.79 -4.87 -27.21
C GLU A 214 -25.10 -6.22 -26.57
N PRO A 215 -26.37 -6.64 -26.52
CA PRO A 215 -26.73 -8.01 -26.12
C PRO A 215 -26.04 -9.05 -26.99
N VAL A 216 -25.32 -9.98 -26.37
CA VAL A 216 -24.56 -11.01 -27.07
C VAL A 216 -25.51 -11.98 -27.78
N GLN A 217 -25.24 -12.27 -29.04
CA GLN A 217 -26.08 -13.15 -29.87
C GLN A 217 -25.52 -14.58 -29.93
N PRO A 218 -26.36 -15.60 -30.20
CA PRO A 218 -25.87 -16.94 -30.50
C PRO A 218 -24.86 -16.94 -31.66
N LEU A 219 -23.86 -17.83 -31.60
CA LEU A 219 -22.84 -17.93 -32.62
C LEU A 219 -23.43 -18.15 -34.02
N SER A 220 -23.06 -17.27 -34.96
CA SER A 220 -23.44 -17.38 -36.37
C SER A 220 -22.19 -17.49 -37.26
N GLY A 221 -21.84 -18.72 -37.65
CA GLY A 221 -20.63 -19.01 -38.43
C GLY A 221 -19.46 -19.42 -37.54
N GLU A 222 -18.23 -19.10 -37.97
CA GLU A 222 -17.03 -19.36 -37.18
C GLU A 222 -16.76 -18.21 -36.20
N PRO A 223 -16.27 -18.50 -34.98
CA PRO A 223 -15.85 -17.48 -34.02
C PRO A 223 -14.80 -16.53 -34.60
N ARG A 224 -14.86 -15.26 -34.21
CA ARG A 224 -13.90 -14.22 -34.61
C ARG A 224 -13.25 -13.59 -33.41
N VAL A 225 -11.99 -13.22 -33.55
CA VAL A 225 -11.20 -12.62 -32.47
C VAL A 225 -11.87 -11.32 -31.99
N GLY A 226 -12.13 -11.24 -30.69
CA GLY A 226 -12.73 -10.06 -30.06
C GLY A 226 -14.25 -9.92 -30.24
N GLU A 227 -14.91 -10.82 -30.96
CA GLU A 227 -16.37 -10.84 -31.13
C GLU A 227 -17.00 -11.87 -30.18
N PRO A 228 -17.75 -11.44 -29.14
CA PRO A 228 -18.39 -12.37 -28.21
C PRO A 228 -19.63 -13.04 -28.81
N TYR A 229 -19.93 -14.26 -28.37
CA TYR A 229 -21.09 -15.05 -28.79
C TYR A 229 -21.63 -15.90 -27.63
N LEU A 230 -22.92 -16.20 -27.66
CA LEU A 230 -23.54 -17.12 -26.70
C LEU A 230 -23.28 -18.58 -27.11
N THR A 231 -22.85 -19.38 -26.13
CA THR A 231 -22.69 -20.84 -26.27
C THR A 231 -24.06 -21.53 -26.26
N GLU A 232 -24.12 -22.81 -26.63
CA GLU A 232 -25.35 -23.60 -26.51
C GLU A 232 -25.84 -23.72 -25.04
N ALA A 233 -24.92 -23.59 -24.08
CA ALA A 233 -25.22 -23.60 -22.64
C ALA A 233 -25.71 -22.24 -22.11
N GLY A 234 -25.66 -21.18 -22.93
CA GLY A 234 -26.07 -19.83 -22.55
C GLY A 234 -24.96 -18.97 -21.93
N GLU A 235 -23.72 -19.46 -21.90
CA GLU A 235 -22.54 -18.72 -21.43
C GLU A 235 -22.09 -17.73 -22.51
N ILE A 236 -21.44 -16.63 -22.12
CA ILE A 236 -20.78 -15.74 -23.08
C ILE A 236 -19.37 -16.26 -23.33
N ALA A 237 -19.02 -16.46 -24.59
CA ALA A 237 -17.70 -16.89 -25.02
C ALA A 237 -17.10 -15.91 -26.04
N MET A 238 -15.78 -15.86 -26.12
CA MET A 238 -15.07 -15.03 -27.10
C MET A 238 -13.79 -15.72 -27.55
N LEU A 239 -13.54 -15.75 -28.86
CA LEU A 239 -12.22 -16.15 -29.37
C LEU A 239 -11.23 -15.03 -29.06
N LYS A 240 -10.15 -15.38 -28.37
CA LYS A 240 -9.11 -14.43 -27.94
C LYS A 240 -8.01 -14.28 -28.99
N ALA A 241 -7.16 -13.27 -28.80
CA ALA A 241 -6.05 -12.96 -29.71
C ALA A 241 -4.97 -14.08 -29.77
N ASP A 242 -4.79 -14.81 -28.68
CA ASP A 242 -3.92 -15.99 -28.55
C ASP A 242 -4.50 -17.27 -29.19
N GLY A 243 -5.69 -17.19 -29.78
CA GLY A 243 -6.39 -18.31 -30.39
C GLY A 243 -7.08 -19.24 -29.40
N THR A 244 -7.02 -18.98 -28.10
CA THR A 244 -7.82 -19.67 -27.08
C THR A 244 -9.20 -19.01 -26.92
N THR A 245 -10.05 -19.55 -26.05
CA THR A 245 -11.45 -19.08 -25.91
C THR A 245 -11.73 -18.73 -24.46
N PHE A 246 -12.14 -17.48 -24.23
CA PHE A 246 -12.76 -17.07 -22.99
C PHE A 246 -14.18 -17.65 -22.88
N ARG A 247 -14.59 -18.07 -21.68
CA ARG A 247 -15.96 -18.49 -21.37
C ARG A 247 -16.31 -18.03 -19.96
N GLY A 248 -17.38 -17.25 -19.80
CA GLY A 248 -17.79 -16.81 -18.48
C GLY A 248 -19.30 -16.67 -18.34
N ASP A 249 -19.75 -16.67 -17.09
CA ASP A 249 -21.15 -16.59 -16.71
C ASP A 249 -21.52 -15.20 -16.20
N CYS A 250 -22.76 -14.80 -16.45
CA CYS A 250 -23.37 -13.66 -15.75
C CYS A 250 -24.19 -14.17 -14.56
N GLN A 251 -23.59 -14.16 -13.37
CA GLN A 251 -24.20 -14.71 -12.16
C GLN A 251 -25.36 -13.83 -11.69
N THR A 252 -26.57 -14.42 -11.60
CA THR A 252 -27.75 -13.72 -11.08
C THR A 252 -27.62 -13.42 -9.59
N GLY A 253 -28.17 -12.29 -9.14
CA GLY A 253 -28.17 -11.90 -7.73
C GLY A 253 -29.21 -10.84 -7.40
N GLN A 254 -29.09 -10.23 -6.23
CA GLN A 254 -29.99 -9.13 -5.83
C GLN A 254 -29.85 -7.93 -6.76
N GLY A 255 -30.96 -7.55 -7.42
CA GLY A 255 -30.96 -6.42 -8.35
C GLY A 255 -30.17 -6.65 -9.64
N PHE A 256 -29.82 -7.91 -9.94
CA PHE A 256 -29.00 -8.28 -11.09
C PHE A 256 -29.55 -9.57 -11.71
N THR A 257 -30.11 -9.49 -12.91
CA THR A 257 -30.87 -10.58 -13.55
C THR A 257 -30.01 -11.53 -14.37
N GLY A 258 -28.76 -11.15 -14.66
CA GLY A 258 -27.86 -11.83 -15.58
C GLY A 258 -27.91 -11.29 -17.02
N ASP A 259 -28.95 -10.54 -17.37
CA ASP A 259 -29.07 -9.90 -18.70
C ASP A 259 -28.21 -8.63 -18.82
N GLU A 260 -27.60 -8.19 -17.71
CA GLU A 260 -26.75 -7.00 -17.64
C GLU A 260 -25.34 -7.21 -18.23
N CYS A 261 -24.87 -8.47 -18.37
CA CYS A 261 -23.67 -8.76 -19.15
C CYS A 261 -23.94 -8.58 -20.65
N ASN A 262 -22.95 -8.08 -21.38
CA ASN A 262 -23.11 -7.59 -22.74
C ASN A 262 -21.82 -7.82 -23.57
N SER A 263 -21.74 -7.24 -24.76
CA SER A 263 -20.56 -7.38 -25.63
C SER A 263 -19.29 -6.68 -25.12
N LYS A 264 -19.35 -6.00 -23.97
CA LYS A 264 -18.26 -5.31 -23.30
C LYS A 264 -17.90 -6.01 -21.97
N VAL A 265 -18.88 -6.23 -21.10
CA VAL A 265 -18.74 -7.00 -19.86
C VAL A 265 -19.22 -8.42 -20.12
N LEU A 266 -18.28 -9.35 -20.32
CA LEU A 266 -18.60 -10.73 -20.75
C LEU A 266 -19.06 -11.62 -19.62
N SER A 267 -18.58 -11.39 -18.40
CA SER A 267 -18.98 -12.15 -17.22
C SER A 267 -18.96 -11.27 -15.97
N ALA A 268 -19.77 -11.64 -14.99
CA ALA A 268 -19.87 -10.94 -13.72
C ALA A 268 -20.24 -11.93 -12.62
N ARG A 269 -19.39 -12.05 -11.61
CA ARG A 269 -19.53 -12.98 -10.48
C ARG A 269 -19.30 -12.26 -9.16
N TYR A 270 -19.79 -12.84 -8.06
CA TYR A 270 -19.58 -12.32 -6.71
C TYR A 270 -19.37 -13.47 -5.70
N TYR A 271 -18.59 -13.20 -4.66
CA TYR A 271 -18.21 -14.15 -3.62
C TYR A 271 -18.51 -13.54 -2.25
N SER A 272 -19.61 -13.97 -1.63
CA SER A 272 -20.16 -13.35 -0.42
C SER A 272 -20.10 -14.22 0.82
N GLU A 273 -19.64 -15.46 0.72
CA GLU A 273 -19.74 -16.47 1.79
C GLU A 273 -19.14 -15.97 3.11
N ASP A 274 -17.93 -15.42 3.07
CA ASP A 274 -17.24 -14.90 4.25
C ASP A 274 -17.84 -13.59 4.74
N PHE A 275 -18.20 -12.68 3.83
CA PHE A 275 -18.94 -11.47 4.20
C PHE A 275 -20.23 -11.81 4.95
N GLU A 276 -20.96 -12.82 4.47
CA GLU A 276 -22.20 -13.24 5.09
C GLU A 276 -22.00 -13.94 6.44
N ALA A 277 -20.87 -14.61 6.61
CA ALA A 277 -20.48 -15.27 7.85
C ALA A 277 -20.00 -14.29 8.92
N PHE A 278 -19.20 -13.29 8.55
CA PHE A 278 -18.59 -12.33 9.48
C PHE A 278 -19.46 -11.10 9.75
N VAL A 279 -20.29 -10.68 8.78
CA VAL A 279 -21.11 -9.47 8.89
C VAL A 279 -22.61 -9.83 8.96
N PRO A 280 -23.24 -9.70 10.15
CA PRO A 280 -24.68 -9.87 10.31
C PRO A 280 -25.47 -8.95 9.39
N ALA A 281 -26.62 -9.42 8.90
CA ALA A 281 -27.44 -8.68 7.95
C ALA A 281 -27.83 -7.27 8.42
N GLU A 282 -27.97 -7.06 9.73
CA GLU A 282 -28.30 -5.76 10.32
C GLU A 282 -27.12 -4.77 10.30
N GLN A 283 -25.89 -5.27 10.20
CA GLN A 283 -24.66 -4.48 10.14
C GLN A 283 -24.22 -4.15 8.71
N ARG A 284 -24.69 -4.90 7.71
CA ARG A 284 -24.41 -4.61 6.28
C ARG A 284 -24.97 -3.25 5.87
N ASP A 285 -24.34 -2.62 4.88
CA ASP A 285 -24.85 -1.39 4.31
C ASP A 285 -26.22 -1.70 3.66
N PRO A 286 -27.28 -0.92 3.93
CA PRO A 286 -28.61 -1.17 3.37
C PRO A 286 -28.66 -1.10 1.83
N ARG A 287 -27.67 -0.47 1.19
CA ARG A 287 -27.49 -0.40 -0.26
C ARG A 287 -26.78 -1.62 -0.81
N GLU A 288 -26.05 -2.37 0.01
CA GLU A 288 -25.31 -3.55 -0.43
C GLU A 288 -26.25 -4.57 -1.09
N ARG A 289 -25.73 -5.22 -2.13
CA ARG A 289 -26.45 -6.22 -2.93
C ARG A 289 -25.59 -7.44 -3.07
N LEU A 290 -26.12 -8.60 -2.63
CA LEU A 290 -25.49 -9.90 -2.89
C LEU A 290 -25.64 -10.24 -4.38
N SER A 291 -24.83 -9.58 -5.19
CA SER A 291 -24.74 -9.60 -6.66
C SER A 291 -23.44 -8.92 -7.10
N PRO A 292 -23.08 -8.97 -8.40
CA PRO A 292 -21.91 -8.26 -8.92
C PRO A 292 -22.05 -6.73 -8.96
N VAL A 293 -23.18 -6.17 -8.52
CA VAL A 293 -23.44 -4.72 -8.55
C VAL A 293 -22.53 -4.00 -7.58
N ASP A 294 -21.85 -2.99 -8.10
CA ASP A 294 -21.00 -2.09 -7.33
C ASP A 294 -21.80 -0.93 -6.73
N ILE A 295 -21.71 -0.81 -5.42
CA ILE A 295 -22.34 0.27 -4.65
C ILE A 295 -21.33 1.21 -4.01
N ASP A 296 -20.04 0.86 -4.09
CA ASP A 296 -18.92 1.64 -3.58
C ASP A 296 -18.30 2.52 -4.68
N SER A 297 -18.30 2.06 -5.93
CA SER A 297 -17.71 2.67 -7.14
C SER A 297 -16.27 2.28 -7.43
N HIS A 298 -15.51 1.75 -6.47
CA HIS A 298 -14.10 1.45 -6.69
C HIS A 298 -13.88 0.46 -7.84
N GLY A 299 -14.61 -0.65 -7.89
CA GLY A 299 -14.53 -1.64 -8.97
C GLY A 299 -14.99 -1.10 -10.33
N THR A 300 -16.03 -0.26 -10.36
CA THR A 300 -16.44 0.43 -11.59
C THR A 300 -15.34 1.37 -12.10
N HIS A 301 -14.68 2.08 -11.19
CA HIS A 301 -13.60 3.03 -11.50
C HIS A 301 -12.36 2.32 -12.04
N THR A 302 -11.94 1.22 -11.40
CA THR A 302 -10.79 0.44 -11.86
C THR A 302 -11.07 -0.27 -13.18
N ALA A 303 -12.27 -0.84 -13.38
CA ALA A 303 -12.67 -1.47 -14.64
C ALA A 303 -12.69 -0.49 -15.81
N THR A 304 -13.27 0.70 -15.61
CA THR A 304 -13.35 1.73 -16.66
C THR A 304 -12.01 2.40 -16.93
N THR A 305 -11.13 2.51 -15.93
CA THR A 305 -9.73 2.96 -16.14
C THR A 305 -8.96 1.98 -17.02
N ALA A 306 -9.06 0.67 -16.75
CA ALA A 306 -8.32 -0.33 -17.53
C ALA A 306 -8.84 -0.48 -18.95
N ALA A 307 -10.16 -0.64 -19.09
CA ALA A 307 -10.79 -1.05 -20.33
C ALA A 307 -12.15 -0.37 -20.57
N GLY A 308 -12.42 0.83 -20.08
CA GLY A 308 -13.63 1.58 -20.45
C GLY A 308 -13.65 1.95 -21.94
N ASN A 309 -14.83 1.89 -22.56
CA ASN A 309 -15.04 2.41 -23.92
C ASN A 309 -14.79 3.92 -23.95
N GLN A 310 -14.49 4.42 -25.15
CA GLN A 310 -14.42 5.85 -25.37
C GLN A 310 -15.82 6.49 -25.28
N VAL A 311 -15.91 7.60 -24.54
CA VAL A 311 -17.09 8.46 -24.41
C VAL A 311 -16.75 9.87 -24.88
N ASP A 312 -17.74 10.58 -25.42
CA ASP A 312 -17.55 11.93 -25.98
C ASP A 312 -17.38 13.00 -24.89
N ASP A 313 -17.92 12.77 -23.69
CA ASP A 313 -17.84 13.71 -22.57
C ASP A 313 -17.95 12.99 -21.22
N GLN A 314 -17.13 13.38 -20.26
CA GLN A 314 -17.17 12.94 -18.87
C GLN A 314 -17.77 14.06 -18.02
N VAL A 315 -18.98 13.84 -17.53
CA VAL A 315 -19.75 14.87 -16.80
C VAL A 315 -19.85 14.51 -15.32
N MET A 316 -19.48 15.46 -14.46
CA MET A 316 -19.63 15.33 -13.00
C MET A 316 -19.77 16.70 -12.32
N ASN A 317 -19.90 16.73 -11.00
CA ASN A 317 -19.93 17.93 -10.17
C ASN A 317 -21.01 18.94 -10.60
N GLY A 318 -22.26 18.45 -10.71
CA GLY A 318 -23.41 19.29 -11.07
C GLY A 318 -23.49 19.65 -12.55
N GLY A 319 -22.94 18.81 -13.44
CA GLY A 319 -23.01 18.97 -14.89
C GLY A 319 -21.78 19.61 -15.55
N ALA A 320 -20.65 19.68 -14.84
CA ALA A 320 -19.40 20.14 -15.40
C ALA A 320 -18.80 19.07 -16.34
N SER A 321 -18.57 19.45 -17.59
CA SER A 321 -17.86 18.64 -18.58
C SER A 321 -16.34 18.68 -18.35
N TYR A 322 -15.72 17.51 -18.46
CA TYR A 322 -14.27 17.29 -18.43
C TYR A 322 -13.73 16.76 -19.77
N GLY A 323 -14.55 16.80 -20.82
CA GLY A 323 -14.16 16.38 -22.16
C GLY A 323 -14.21 14.87 -22.37
N PRO A 324 -13.82 14.39 -23.57
CA PRO A 324 -13.86 12.98 -23.92
C PRO A 324 -12.97 12.12 -23.01
N GLY A 325 -13.41 10.89 -22.77
CA GLY A 325 -12.74 9.95 -21.87
C GLY A 325 -12.67 8.54 -22.45
N SER A 326 -11.74 7.73 -21.97
CA SER A 326 -11.59 6.32 -22.37
C SER A 326 -10.77 5.59 -21.30
N GLY A 327 -10.93 4.27 -21.17
CA GLY A 327 -9.93 3.44 -20.53
C GLY A 327 -8.70 3.28 -21.41
N VAL A 328 -7.62 2.71 -20.86
CA VAL A 328 -6.35 2.51 -21.58
C VAL A 328 -6.49 1.53 -22.76
N ALA A 329 -7.28 0.47 -22.62
CA ALA A 329 -7.54 -0.54 -23.65
C ALA A 329 -9.05 -0.61 -24.01
N PRO A 330 -9.59 0.36 -24.76
CA PRO A 330 -11.03 0.48 -24.99
C PRO A 330 -11.64 -0.68 -25.80
N ALA A 331 -10.87 -1.40 -26.61
CA ALA A 331 -11.37 -2.56 -27.35
C ALA A 331 -11.29 -3.88 -26.58
N ALA A 332 -10.57 -3.91 -25.44
CA ALA A 332 -10.55 -5.06 -24.54
C ALA A 332 -11.91 -5.27 -23.88
N LYS A 333 -12.19 -6.49 -23.45
CA LYS A 333 -13.42 -6.86 -22.75
C LYS A 333 -13.18 -6.98 -21.25
N VAL A 334 -14.25 -6.90 -20.46
CA VAL A 334 -14.18 -6.93 -19.00
C VAL A 334 -14.85 -8.19 -18.47
N SER A 335 -14.28 -8.76 -17.42
CA SER A 335 -14.85 -9.82 -16.61
C SER A 335 -14.77 -9.39 -15.15
N VAL A 336 -15.90 -9.41 -14.42
CA VAL A 336 -15.98 -8.82 -13.08
C VAL A 336 -16.08 -9.91 -12.01
N TYR A 337 -15.29 -9.75 -10.95
CA TYR A 337 -15.26 -10.63 -9.78
C TYR A 337 -15.37 -9.81 -8.50
N LYS A 338 -16.57 -9.71 -7.92
CA LYS A 338 -16.79 -8.96 -6.68
C LYS A 338 -16.36 -9.78 -5.47
N VAL A 339 -15.37 -9.28 -4.73
CA VAL A 339 -14.83 -9.90 -3.50
C VAL A 339 -14.84 -8.95 -2.30
N CYS A 340 -15.08 -7.66 -2.55
CA CYS A 340 -15.13 -6.60 -1.53
C CYS A 340 -16.58 -6.16 -1.29
N TRP A 341 -16.89 -5.85 -0.03
CA TRP A 341 -18.25 -5.61 0.46
C TRP A 341 -18.29 -4.47 1.48
N GLU A 342 -19.38 -3.69 1.44
CA GLU A 342 -19.63 -2.56 2.33
C GLU A 342 -20.51 -2.93 3.52
N ASP A 343 -20.21 -2.33 4.67
CA ASP A 343 -21.04 -2.44 5.86
C ASP A 343 -21.15 -1.11 6.63
N LYS A 344 -21.69 -1.15 7.85
CA LYS A 344 -21.88 0.03 8.72
C LYS A 344 -20.73 0.26 9.69
N ASP A 345 -19.79 -0.69 9.78
CA ASP A 345 -18.65 -0.63 10.67
C ASP A 345 -17.39 -0.60 9.80
N PRO A 346 -16.73 0.55 9.65
CA PRO A 346 -15.59 0.69 8.76
C PRO A 346 -14.43 -0.28 9.08
N ASP A 347 -14.46 -0.96 10.23
CA ASP A 347 -13.49 -1.97 10.64
C ASP A 347 -13.87 -3.42 10.26
N THR A 348 -15.08 -3.69 9.73
CA THR A 348 -15.53 -5.06 9.38
C THR A 348 -15.95 -5.25 7.92
N GLY A 349 -16.20 -4.17 7.18
CA GLY A 349 -16.37 -4.17 5.73
C GLY A 349 -15.02 -4.35 5.04
N GLY A 350 -14.97 -5.05 3.91
CA GLY A 350 -13.70 -5.27 3.21
C GLY A 350 -13.68 -6.46 2.24
N CYS A 351 -12.47 -6.82 1.84
CA CYS A 351 -12.18 -7.86 0.87
C CYS A 351 -11.62 -9.10 1.57
N TYR A 352 -12.16 -10.28 1.26
CA TYR A 352 -11.77 -11.52 1.92
C TYR A 352 -10.78 -12.32 1.08
N GLY A 353 -9.70 -12.81 1.69
CA GLY A 353 -8.64 -13.55 0.98
C GLY A 353 -9.13 -14.84 0.32
N THR A 354 -10.08 -15.54 0.93
CA THR A 354 -10.76 -16.73 0.37
C THR A 354 -11.53 -16.38 -0.91
N ALA A 355 -12.29 -15.28 -0.88
CA ALA A 355 -13.03 -14.75 -2.02
C ALA A 355 -12.07 -14.32 -3.13
N SER A 356 -10.95 -13.67 -2.79
CA SER A 356 -9.89 -13.35 -3.77
C SER A 356 -9.31 -14.60 -4.41
N VAL A 357 -9.00 -15.66 -3.66
CA VAL A 357 -8.49 -16.93 -4.23
C VAL A 357 -9.54 -17.56 -5.14
N ALA A 358 -10.80 -17.62 -4.72
CA ALA A 358 -11.88 -18.16 -5.55
C ALA A 358 -12.09 -17.36 -6.85
N ALA A 359 -12.00 -16.03 -6.77
CA ALA A 359 -12.04 -15.14 -7.93
C ALA A 359 -10.89 -15.39 -8.90
N ILE A 360 -9.66 -15.57 -8.39
CA ILE A 360 -8.48 -15.87 -9.22
C ILE A 360 -8.63 -17.23 -9.89
N GLU A 361 -9.03 -18.26 -9.14
CA GLU A 361 -9.30 -19.59 -9.68
C GLU A 361 -10.34 -19.54 -10.81
N GLN A 362 -11.44 -18.82 -10.58
CA GLN A 362 -12.48 -18.66 -11.58
C GLN A 362 -12.00 -17.86 -12.79
N ALA A 363 -11.16 -16.84 -12.61
CA ALA A 363 -10.58 -16.09 -13.73
C ALA A 363 -9.66 -16.96 -14.61
N ILE A 364 -8.92 -17.89 -14.01
CA ILE A 364 -8.14 -18.90 -14.74
C ILE A 364 -9.08 -19.82 -15.53
N ILE A 365 -10.15 -20.31 -14.91
CA ILE A 365 -11.15 -21.18 -15.55
C ILE A 365 -11.83 -20.46 -16.72
N ASP A 366 -12.22 -19.20 -16.52
CA ASP A 366 -12.91 -18.40 -17.52
C ASP A 366 -11.98 -18.04 -18.70
N GLY A 367 -10.65 -18.09 -18.49
CA GLY A 367 -9.63 -17.85 -19.50
C GLY A 367 -9.28 -16.38 -19.71
N VAL A 368 -9.32 -15.58 -18.64
CA VAL A 368 -8.89 -14.17 -18.60
C VAL A 368 -7.42 -14.02 -19.03
N ASP A 369 -7.04 -12.91 -19.65
CA ASP A 369 -5.65 -12.62 -20.07
C ASP A 369 -4.89 -11.73 -19.09
N VAL A 370 -5.60 -10.79 -18.46
CA VAL A 370 -5.03 -9.79 -17.56
C VAL A 370 -5.91 -9.65 -16.34
N LEU A 371 -5.33 -9.64 -15.15
CA LEU A 371 -5.99 -9.36 -13.88
C LEU A 371 -5.57 -7.99 -13.35
N ASN A 372 -6.56 -7.18 -12.99
CA ASN A 372 -6.39 -6.01 -12.14
C ASN A 372 -6.79 -6.37 -10.70
N TYR A 373 -5.89 -6.13 -9.76
CA TYR A 373 -6.10 -6.33 -8.32
C TYR A 373 -5.74 -5.05 -7.55
N SER A 374 -6.74 -4.19 -7.33
CA SER A 374 -6.60 -2.89 -6.68
C SER A 374 -6.94 -2.92 -5.19
N ILE A 375 -6.64 -4.04 -4.54
CA ILE A 375 -6.96 -4.31 -3.13
C ILE A 375 -5.65 -4.28 -2.33
N SER A 376 -5.70 -3.96 -1.04
CA SER A 376 -4.53 -4.11 -0.17
C SER A 376 -4.04 -5.57 -0.15
N GLY A 377 -2.77 -5.77 0.17
CA GLY A 377 -2.15 -7.09 0.12
C GLY A 377 -1.03 -7.22 1.13
N ASN A 378 -0.46 -8.43 1.21
CA ASN A 378 0.64 -8.72 2.11
C ASN A 378 1.90 -7.92 1.74
N ASN A 379 2.63 -7.44 2.76
CA ASN A 379 3.89 -6.72 2.64
C ASN A 379 5.12 -7.56 3.06
N SER A 380 4.92 -8.68 3.76
CA SER A 380 5.96 -9.46 4.45
C SER A 380 6.10 -10.91 3.99
N SER A 381 5.24 -11.40 3.09
CA SER A 381 5.35 -12.75 2.54
C SER A 381 5.03 -12.82 1.05
N ILE A 382 5.61 -13.83 0.39
CA ILE A 382 5.30 -14.21 -1.00
C ILE A 382 4.52 -15.54 -1.08
N VAL A 383 4.27 -16.19 0.06
CA VAL A 383 3.61 -17.51 0.14
C VAL A 383 2.22 -17.42 0.76
N ASP A 384 1.63 -16.23 0.86
CA ASP A 384 0.23 -16.14 1.25
C ASP A 384 -0.68 -16.74 0.15
N PRO A 385 -1.86 -17.28 0.49
CA PRO A 385 -2.71 -17.98 -0.47
C PRO A 385 -3.10 -17.15 -1.71
N VAL A 386 -3.31 -15.84 -1.55
CA VAL A 386 -3.68 -14.96 -2.67
C VAL A 386 -2.48 -14.77 -3.60
N ALA A 387 -1.29 -14.53 -3.05
CA ALA A 387 -0.05 -14.46 -3.84
C ALA A 387 0.20 -15.78 -4.61
N LEU A 388 0.02 -16.94 -3.98
CA LEU A 388 0.19 -18.24 -4.65
C LEU A 388 -0.88 -18.52 -5.71
N ALA A 389 -2.12 -18.06 -5.52
CA ALA A 389 -3.14 -18.11 -6.55
C ALA A 389 -2.72 -17.28 -7.77
N PHE A 390 -2.17 -16.07 -7.55
CA PHE A 390 -1.62 -15.26 -8.64
C PHE A 390 -0.39 -15.87 -9.31
N LYS A 391 0.44 -16.64 -8.59
CA LYS A 391 1.52 -17.44 -9.22
C LYS A 391 0.92 -18.39 -10.24
N SER A 392 -0.13 -19.10 -9.84
CA SER A 392 -0.83 -20.05 -10.71
C SER A 392 -1.48 -19.35 -11.92
N ALA A 393 -2.03 -18.14 -11.72
CA ALA A 393 -2.54 -17.32 -12.81
C ALA A 393 -1.43 -16.91 -13.80
N ALA A 394 -0.28 -16.45 -13.29
CA ALA A 394 0.87 -16.11 -14.13
C ALA A 394 1.42 -17.33 -14.90
N GLU A 395 1.46 -18.51 -14.28
CA GLU A 395 1.82 -19.77 -14.96
C GLU A 395 0.81 -20.17 -16.03
N ALA A 396 -0.46 -19.84 -15.84
CA ALA A 396 -1.51 -20.03 -16.84
C ALA A 396 -1.46 -18.98 -17.98
N GLY A 397 -0.49 -18.05 -17.95
CA GLY A 397 -0.31 -17.02 -18.96
C GLY A 397 -1.05 -15.71 -18.67
N ILE A 398 -1.57 -15.53 -17.46
CA ILE A 398 -2.36 -14.34 -17.07
C ILE A 398 -1.44 -13.28 -16.46
N PHE A 399 -1.44 -12.07 -17.02
CA PHE A 399 -0.71 -10.95 -16.43
C PHE A 399 -1.44 -10.40 -15.21
N VAL A 400 -0.73 -10.09 -14.13
CA VAL A 400 -1.33 -9.52 -12.91
C VAL A 400 -0.76 -8.15 -12.59
N ALA A 401 -1.60 -7.12 -12.62
CA ALA A 401 -1.31 -5.79 -12.11
C ALA A 401 -1.93 -5.63 -10.71
N ALA A 402 -1.10 -5.30 -9.72
CA ALA A 402 -1.54 -5.13 -8.35
C ALA A 402 -1.08 -3.79 -7.77
N SER A 403 -1.93 -3.13 -6.99
CA SER A 403 -1.60 -1.84 -6.37
C SER A 403 -0.48 -1.98 -5.34
N ALA A 404 0.52 -1.08 -5.35
CA ALA A 404 1.63 -1.12 -4.39
C ALA A 404 1.21 -0.78 -2.94
N GLY A 405 0.03 -0.20 -2.72
CA GLY A 405 -0.49 0.21 -1.41
C GLY A 405 -0.39 1.72 -1.18
N ASN A 406 -1.17 2.25 -0.24
CA ASN A 406 -1.30 3.69 0.02
C ASN A 406 -0.76 4.14 1.40
N SER A 407 0.19 3.40 1.98
CA SER A 407 0.75 3.63 3.32
C SER A 407 2.11 4.34 3.33
N GLY A 408 2.53 4.91 2.19
CA GLY A 408 3.74 5.71 2.10
C GLY A 408 3.66 7.04 2.85
N PRO A 409 4.77 7.79 2.98
CA PRO A 409 6.05 7.60 2.29
C PRO A 409 7.10 6.82 3.10
N ALA A 410 6.75 6.26 4.26
CA ALA A 410 7.69 5.48 5.05
C ALA A 410 8.22 4.26 4.26
N PRO A 411 9.49 3.87 4.45
CA PRO A 411 10.05 2.68 3.82
C PRO A 411 9.31 1.40 4.28
N GLN A 412 9.44 0.31 3.52
CA GLN A 412 8.88 -1.02 3.86
C GLN A 412 7.35 -1.05 3.98
N THR A 413 6.66 -0.19 3.22
CA THR A 413 5.19 -0.11 3.20
C THR A 413 4.59 -0.81 1.99
N VAL A 414 5.40 -1.24 1.02
CA VAL A 414 4.95 -1.82 -0.26
C VAL A 414 4.30 -3.19 -0.12
N ASN A 415 3.16 -3.35 -0.77
CA ASN A 415 2.41 -4.61 -0.86
C ASN A 415 2.78 -5.40 -2.13
N HIS A 416 2.30 -6.65 -2.21
CA HIS A 416 2.39 -7.52 -3.40
C HIS A 416 3.84 -7.80 -3.81
N SER A 417 4.64 -8.23 -2.84
CA SER A 417 6.09 -8.38 -3.01
C SER A 417 6.52 -9.51 -3.94
N ALA A 418 5.61 -10.40 -4.34
CA ALA A 418 5.93 -11.56 -5.15
C ALA A 418 6.44 -11.20 -6.56
N PRO A 419 7.39 -11.96 -7.13
CA PRO A 419 8.00 -11.64 -8.41
C PRO A 419 7.08 -11.84 -9.63
N TRP A 420 6.10 -12.74 -9.53
CA TRP A 420 5.09 -13.02 -10.56
C TRP A 420 3.97 -11.96 -10.63
N LEU A 421 3.93 -11.02 -9.68
CA LEU A 421 3.03 -9.87 -9.67
C LEU A 421 3.74 -8.63 -10.21
N THR A 422 3.00 -7.73 -10.87
CA THR A 422 3.48 -6.37 -11.19
C THR A 422 2.89 -5.40 -10.16
N SER A 423 3.72 -4.92 -9.23
CA SER A 423 3.32 -3.98 -8.17
C SER A 423 3.46 -2.54 -8.66
N VAL A 424 2.38 -1.77 -8.61
CA VAL A 424 2.27 -0.48 -9.28
C VAL A 424 2.18 0.68 -8.29
N ALA A 425 3.15 1.60 -8.34
CA ALA A 425 3.12 2.87 -7.61
C ALA A 425 2.27 3.93 -8.31
N ALA A 426 1.76 4.89 -7.53
CA ALA A 426 0.93 5.97 -8.02
C ALA A 426 1.76 7.23 -8.30
N SER A 427 1.58 7.80 -9.49
CA SER A 427 2.16 9.10 -9.85
C SER A 427 1.10 10.13 -10.24
N THR A 428 1.46 11.41 -10.11
CA THR A 428 0.71 12.53 -10.67
C THR A 428 0.87 12.59 -12.18
N PHE A 429 -0.09 13.18 -12.89
CA PHE A 429 -0.05 13.26 -14.36
C PHE A 429 -0.55 14.59 -14.94
N SER A 430 -1.16 15.46 -14.13
CA SER A 430 -1.78 16.69 -14.62
C SER A 430 -1.73 17.83 -13.59
N ASN A 431 -1.74 19.07 -14.11
CA ASN A 431 -1.82 20.32 -13.36
C ASN A 431 -3.17 21.04 -13.56
N GLU A 432 -4.14 20.41 -14.21
CA GLU A 432 -5.38 21.09 -14.61
C GLU A 432 -6.37 21.29 -13.45
N LEU A 433 -6.39 20.37 -12.48
CA LEU A 433 -7.24 20.44 -11.29
C LEU A 433 -6.61 21.34 -10.21
N THR A 434 -6.44 22.62 -10.53
CA THR A 434 -5.86 23.60 -9.62
C THR A 434 -6.91 24.55 -9.04
N GLY A 435 -6.65 25.04 -7.84
CA GLY A 435 -7.40 26.13 -7.21
C GLY A 435 -6.44 27.08 -6.51
N THR A 436 -6.86 28.33 -6.33
CA THR A 436 -6.06 29.34 -5.64
C THR A 436 -6.85 29.98 -4.52
N VAL A 437 -6.20 30.17 -3.37
CA VAL A 437 -6.67 31.07 -2.30
C VAL A 437 -6.08 32.44 -2.55
N GLU A 438 -6.92 33.45 -2.79
CA GLU A 438 -6.49 34.84 -3.02
C GLU A 438 -6.86 35.74 -1.84
N PHE A 439 -5.89 36.55 -1.40
CA PHE A 439 -6.07 37.56 -0.35
C PHE A 439 -6.05 39.00 -0.92
N PRO A 440 -6.76 39.95 -0.30
CA PRO A 440 -6.81 41.35 -0.74
C PRO A 440 -5.45 42.08 -0.76
N ASP A 441 -4.47 41.60 0.01
CA ASP A 441 -3.12 42.16 0.05
C ASP A 441 -2.24 41.70 -1.13
N GLY A 442 -2.77 40.81 -1.98
CA GLY A 442 -2.10 40.23 -3.13
C GLY A 442 -1.41 38.89 -2.85
N THR A 443 -1.45 38.40 -1.60
CA THR A 443 -0.96 37.06 -1.26
C THR A 443 -1.84 35.99 -1.92
N ARG A 444 -1.21 34.95 -2.46
CA ARG A 444 -1.91 33.85 -3.13
C ARG A 444 -1.28 32.51 -2.77
N PHE A 445 -2.12 31.51 -2.57
CA PHE A 445 -1.69 30.14 -2.29
C PHE A 445 -2.29 29.20 -3.33
N ARG A 446 -1.43 28.49 -4.07
CA ARG A 446 -1.85 27.45 -5.02
C ARG A 446 -2.18 26.19 -4.24
N GLY A 447 -3.20 25.47 -4.69
CA GLY A 447 -3.47 24.10 -4.30
C GLY A 447 -4.20 23.36 -5.40
N VAL A 448 -4.68 22.17 -5.07
CA VAL A 448 -5.49 21.32 -5.92
C VAL A 448 -6.98 21.56 -5.63
N SER A 449 -7.81 21.55 -6.66
CA SER A 449 -9.25 21.74 -6.54
C SER A 449 -10.03 21.20 -7.73
N SER A 450 -11.19 20.62 -7.45
CA SER A 450 -12.21 20.23 -8.43
C SER A 450 -13.41 21.18 -8.47
N MET A 451 -13.36 22.32 -7.76
CA MET A 451 -14.52 23.22 -7.61
C MET A 451 -15.11 23.65 -8.96
N ALA A 452 -16.44 23.57 -9.09
CA ALA A 452 -17.14 24.05 -10.26
C ALA A 452 -17.07 25.58 -10.35
N GLU A 453 -17.36 26.26 -9.24
CA GLU A 453 -17.30 27.70 -9.06
C GLU A 453 -16.51 28.07 -7.80
N GLY A 454 -15.83 29.22 -7.86
CA GLY A 454 -15.14 29.78 -6.71
C GLY A 454 -16.10 30.41 -5.69
N VAL A 455 -15.58 30.73 -4.50
CA VAL A 455 -16.34 31.41 -3.44
C VAL A 455 -15.58 32.59 -2.86
N GLY A 456 -16.30 33.65 -2.52
CA GLY A 456 -15.77 34.83 -1.85
C GLY A 456 -15.92 36.13 -2.66
N PRO A 457 -15.39 37.26 -2.16
CA PRO A 457 -14.65 37.39 -0.89
C PRO A 457 -15.50 37.05 0.33
N ALA A 458 -14.96 36.24 1.25
CA ALA A 458 -15.58 35.89 2.53
C ALA A 458 -14.54 35.90 3.65
N ASP A 459 -14.95 36.12 4.89
CA ASP A 459 -14.04 36.02 6.04
C ASP A 459 -13.43 34.62 6.08
N ILE A 460 -12.11 34.53 6.30
CA ILE A 460 -11.41 33.25 6.47
C ILE A 460 -10.95 33.09 7.92
N VAL A 461 -11.09 31.89 8.47
CA VAL A 461 -10.79 31.58 9.88
C VAL A 461 -10.10 30.22 10.01
N LEU A 462 -9.23 30.09 11.01
CA LEU A 462 -8.73 28.77 11.40
C LEU A 462 -9.85 27.98 12.10
N ALA A 463 -9.95 26.67 11.82
CA ALA A 463 -10.95 25.82 12.47
C ALA A 463 -10.89 25.89 14.00
N SER A 464 -9.68 26.04 14.57
CA SER A 464 -9.43 26.24 16.01
C SER A 464 -10.15 27.44 16.63
N GLU A 465 -10.53 28.45 15.83
CA GLU A 465 -11.23 29.65 16.29
C GLU A 465 -12.76 29.50 16.29
N VAL A 466 -13.26 28.54 15.51
CA VAL A 466 -14.68 28.28 15.30
C VAL A 466 -15.15 26.97 15.93
N GLY A 467 -14.38 26.40 16.87
CA GLY A 467 -14.75 25.17 17.57
C GLY A 467 -16.01 25.30 18.45
N LEU A 468 -16.81 24.23 18.46
CA LEU A 468 -17.95 24.04 19.34
C LEU A 468 -17.51 23.67 20.76
N ALA A 469 -18.22 24.21 21.76
CA ALA A 469 -17.90 23.93 23.17
C ALA A 469 -18.03 22.44 23.50
N GLY A 470 -17.01 21.87 24.16
CA GLY A 470 -16.98 20.47 24.57
C GLY A 470 -16.26 19.52 23.60
N LYS A 471 -15.75 20.01 22.47
CA LYS A 471 -14.93 19.25 21.52
C LYS A 471 -13.44 19.44 21.82
N THR A 472 -12.62 18.43 21.49
CA THR A 472 -11.16 18.51 21.68
C THR A 472 -10.50 19.41 20.64
N ALA A 473 -9.27 19.88 20.90
CA ALA A 473 -8.52 20.69 19.94
C ALA A 473 -8.28 19.95 18.62
N ASP A 474 -8.03 18.64 18.68
CA ASP A 474 -7.86 17.80 17.48
C ASP A 474 -9.15 17.66 16.67
N GLN A 475 -10.28 17.38 17.33
CA GLN A 475 -11.58 17.32 16.65
C GLN A 475 -11.89 18.62 15.91
N VAL A 476 -11.61 19.76 16.56
CA VAL A 476 -11.87 21.08 15.98
C VAL A 476 -10.92 21.39 14.83
N ARG A 477 -9.59 21.30 15.03
CA ARG A 477 -8.62 21.66 13.97
C ARG A 477 -8.76 20.77 12.73
N LEU A 478 -9.16 19.51 12.94
CA LEU A 478 -9.39 18.55 11.87
C LEU A 478 -10.80 18.66 11.27
N CYS A 479 -11.65 19.59 11.70
CA CYS A 479 -13.02 19.74 11.19
C CYS A 479 -13.83 18.43 11.24
N ASP A 480 -13.78 17.75 12.39
CA ASP A 480 -14.63 16.58 12.68
C ASP A 480 -16.13 16.93 12.52
N MET A 481 -16.93 15.94 12.17
CA MET A 481 -18.37 16.11 12.03
C MET A 481 -18.95 16.62 13.36
N ASP A 482 -19.78 17.67 13.28
CA ASP A 482 -20.36 18.37 14.43
C ASP A 482 -19.35 19.01 15.41
N ALA A 483 -18.09 19.23 15.00
CA ALA A 483 -17.09 19.90 15.84
C ALA A 483 -17.02 21.42 15.71
N LEU A 484 -17.60 21.99 14.66
CA LEU A 484 -17.60 23.43 14.38
C LEU A 484 -18.86 24.09 14.94
N ASP A 485 -18.73 25.29 15.51
CA ASP A 485 -19.82 26.11 16.04
C ASP A 485 -20.51 26.87 14.90
N PRO A 486 -21.77 26.57 14.57
CA PRO A 486 -22.46 27.24 13.47
C PRO A 486 -22.56 28.76 13.64
N ALA A 487 -22.64 29.25 14.88
CA ALA A 487 -22.73 30.68 15.15
C ALA A 487 -21.43 31.43 14.81
N LYS A 488 -20.31 30.71 14.69
CA LYS A 488 -18.99 31.27 14.35
C LYS A 488 -18.57 30.95 12.91
N ALA A 489 -18.98 29.81 12.37
CA ALA A 489 -18.59 29.34 11.04
C ALA A 489 -19.48 29.87 9.89
N THR A 490 -20.73 30.25 10.18
CA THR A 490 -21.70 30.69 9.15
C THR A 490 -21.14 31.80 8.25
N GLY A 491 -21.13 31.57 6.94
CA GLY A 491 -20.72 32.55 5.94
C GLY A 491 -19.20 32.69 5.74
N LYS A 492 -18.39 31.85 6.40
CA LYS A 492 -16.92 31.94 6.39
C LYS A 492 -16.27 30.82 5.58
N ILE A 493 -15.03 31.08 5.14
CA ILE A 493 -14.11 30.06 4.65
C ILE A 493 -13.35 29.49 5.86
N VAL A 494 -13.34 28.17 6.04
CA VAL A 494 -12.70 27.52 7.19
C VAL A 494 -11.41 26.83 6.76
N VAL A 495 -10.31 27.12 7.44
CA VAL A 495 -9.03 26.42 7.25
C VAL A 495 -9.00 25.20 8.16
N CYS A 496 -9.01 24.01 7.57
CA CYS A 496 -8.99 22.72 8.24
C CYS A 496 -7.63 22.04 8.06
N ASP A 497 -7.12 21.42 9.11
CA ASP A 497 -5.93 20.59 9.02
C ASP A 497 -6.29 19.22 8.41
N ARG A 498 -5.42 18.71 7.54
CA ARG A 498 -5.42 17.29 7.15
C ARG A 498 -5.10 16.44 8.39
N GLY A 499 -5.71 15.26 8.45
CA GLY A 499 -5.49 14.27 9.51
C GLY A 499 -6.44 13.08 9.32
N VAL A 500 -6.77 12.38 10.40
CA VAL A 500 -7.44 11.05 10.34
C VAL A 500 -8.83 11.03 9.71
N TYR A 501 -9.61 12.12 9.79
CA TYR A 501 -10.94 12.18 9.15
C TYR A 501 -10.85 12.29 7.63
N ALA A 502 -11.82 11.71 6.93
CA ALA A 502 -11.90 11.78 5.48
C ALA A 502 -11.96 13.24 5.00
N ARG A 503 -11.29 13.53 3.87
CA ARG A 503 -11.17 14.89 3.34
C ARG A 503 -12.52 15.49 2.96
N VAL A 504 -13.42 14.66 2.42
CA VAL A 504 -14.79 15.05 2.03
C VAL A 504 -15.71 15.25 3.24
N ASP A 505 -15.53 14.48 4.32
CA ASP A 505 -16.30 14.67 5.56
C ASP A 505 -16.01 16.02 6.22
N LYS A 506 -14.78 16.51 6.09
CA LYS A 506 -14.39 17.83 6.60
C LYS A 506 -15.14 18.95 5.89
N SER A 507 -15.25 18.91 4.56
CA SER A 507 -16.03 19.91 3.82
C SER A 507 -17.53 19.80 4.12
N ALA A 508 -18.05 18.58 4.31
CA ALA A 508 -19.43 18.37 4.75
C ALA A 508 -19.67 18.94 6.17
N ALA A 509 -18.72 18.81 7.09
CA ALA A 509 -18.79 19.41 8.42
C ALA A 509 -18.78 20.94 8.36
N VAL A 510 -17.96 21.53 7.47
CA VAL A 510 -17.95 22.98 7.19
C VAL A 510 -19.29 23.44 6.63
N GLU A 511 -19.85 22.73 5.64
CA GLU A 511 -21.17 23.02 5.07
C GLU A 511 -22.27 22.98 6.14
N LYS A 512 -22.29 21.92 6.96
CA LYS A 512 -23.27 21.71 8.03
C LYS A 512 -23.22 22.83 9.09
N ALA A 513 -22.04 23.37 9.37
CA ALA A 513 -21.86 24.52 10.25
C ALA A 513 -22.20 25.87 9.58
N GLY A 514 -22.59 25.87 8.31
CA GLY A 514 -22.95 27.05 7.52
C GLY A 514 -21.76 27.76 6.87
N GLY A 515 -20.57 27.16 6.89
CA GLY A 515 -19.40 27.66 6.17
C GLY A 515 -19.63 27.61 4.66
N VAL A 516 -18.97 28.50 3.92
CA VAL A 516 -19.17 28.67 2.46
C VAL A 516 -18.01 28.16 1.62
N GLY A 517 -16.89 27.80 2.25
CA GLY A 517 -15.72 27.25 1.58
C GLY A 517 -14.73 26.67 2.58
N MET A 518 -13.80 25.86 2.09
CA MET A 518 -12.76 25.24 2.91
C MET A 518 -11.37 25.41 2.29
N VAL A 519 -10.36 25.61 3.14
CA VAL A 519 -8.97 25.41 2.76
C VAL A 519 -8.47 24.21 3.55
N LEU A 520 -8.12 23.13 2.88
CA LEU A 520 -7.56 21.95 3.51
C LEU A 520 -6.03 22.04 3.44
N VAL A 521 -5.36 21.94 4.58
CA VAL A 521 -3.90 22.12 4.66
C VAL A 521 -3.24 20.81 5.11
N ASN A 522 -2.34 20.28 4.29
CA ASN A 522 -1.48 19.15 4.71
C ASN A 522 -0.53 19.59 5.83
N ILE A 523 -0.30 18.73 6.82
CA ILE A 523 0.61 18.99 7.95
C ILE A 523 1.78 18.01 7.84
N GLY A 524 2.99 18.51 7.62
CA GLY A 524 4.18 17.68 7.42
C GLY A 524 4.33 17.10 6.00
N GLY A 525 3.68 17.72 5.01
CA GLY A 525 3.60 17.22 3.63
C GLY A 525 2.45 16.23 3.41
N GLY A 526 2.31 15.71 2.20
CA GLY A 526 1.24 14.79 1.82
C GLY A 526 0.87 14.90 0.34
N SER A 527 -0.04 14.05 -0.14
CA SER A 527 -0.67 14.22 -1.44
C SER A 527 -1.67 15.38 -1.43
N GLU A 528 -1.80 16.04 -2.57
CA GLU A 528 -2.87 17.01 -2.82
C GLU A 528 -3.90 16.36 -3.73
N ASP A 529 -5.15 16.31 -3.29
CA ASP A 529 -6.20 15.52 -3.92
C ASP A 529 -7.39 16.42 -4.27
N ALA A 530 -7.89 16.27 -5.50
CA ALA A 530 -8.98 17.06 -6.07
C ALA A 530 -10.34 16.43 -5.76
N ASP A 531 -10.57 16.00 -4.52
CA ASP A 531 -11.81 15.31 -4.16
C ASP A 531 -13.04 16.18 -4.48
N LEU A 532 -14.18 15.54 -4.69
CA LEU A 532 -15.46 16.25 -4.74
C LEU A 532 -15.87 16.64 -3.31
N HIS A 533 -15.80 17.94 -3.02
CA HIS A 533 -16.10 18.50 -1.71
C HIS A 533 -17.49 19.13 -1.66
N ALA A 534 -18.16 19.01 -0.51
CA ALA A 534 -19.48 19.61 -0.26
C ALA A 534 -19.51 21.17 -0.33
N VAL A 535 -18.35 21.82 -0.17
CA VAL A 535 -18.17 23.26 -0.39
C VAL A 535 -16.94 23.50 -1.28
N PRO A 536 -16.87 24.63 -2.02
CA PRO A 536 -15.67 25.01 -2.76
C PRO A 536 -14.42 24.92 -1.87
N THR A 537 -13.44 24.14 -2.32
CA THR A 537 -12.28 23.77 -1.50
C THR A 537 -10.99 23.92 -2.28
N VAL A 538 -9.95 24.40 -1.62
CA VAL A 538 -8.56 24.34 -2.09
C VAL A 538 -7.75 23.48 -1.12
N HIS A 539 -7.14 22.39 -1.60
CA HIS A 539 -6.24 21.54 -0.83
C HIS A 539 -4.79 21.91 -1.14
N THR A 540 -4.02 22.33 -0.15
CA THR A 540 -2.64 22.80 -0.32
C THR A 540 -1.69 22.24 0.73
N SER A 541 -0.44 22.04 0.34
CA SER A 541 0.66 21.71 1.25
C SER A 541 1.46 22.94 1.70
N ASP A 542 1.06 24.15 1.30
CA ASP A 542 1.65 25.38 1.80
C ASP A 542 1.08 25.76 3.17
N GLU A 543 1.71 25.25 4.23
CA GLU A 543 1.32 25.50 5.62
C GLU A 543 1.39 26.98 6.03
N SER A 544 2.14 27.82 5.30
CA SER A 544 2.31 29.23 5.64
C SER A 544 1.00 30.04 5.53
N ILE A 545 -0.02 29.51 4.84
CA ILE A 545 -1.37 30.06 4.84
C ILE A 545 -1.97 30.14 6.25
N LYS A 546 -1.65 29.19 7.14
CA LYS A 546 -2.18 29.18 8.51
C LYS A 546 -1.65 30.37 9.32
N GLU A 547 -0.35 30.65 9.20
CA GLU A 547 0.27 31.82 9.83
C GLU A 547 -0.27 33.14 9.22
N HIS A 548 -0.52 33.14 7.91
CA HIS A 548 -1.10 34.28 7.21
C HIS A 548 -2.52 34.60 7.72
N VAL A 549 -3.38 33.59 7.84
CA VAL A 549 -4.74 33.73 8.37
C VAL A 549 -4.70 34.16 9.85
N ALA A 550 -3.83 33.56 10.68
CA ALA A 550 -3.73 33.94 12.10
C ALA A 550 -3.23 35.38 12.34
N SER A 551 -2.50 35.96 11.38
CA SER A 551 -1.87 37.28 11.51
C SER A 551 -2.69 38.42 10.93
N THR A 552 -3.85 38.13 10.33
CA THR A 552 -4.69 39.11 9.62
C THR A 552 -6.18 38.91 9.90
N ASP A 553 -6.97 39.98 10.06
CA ASP A 553 -8.43 39.90 9.93
C ASP A 553 -8.77 39.84 8.43
N ALA A 554 -8.47 38.70 7.78
CA ALA A 554 -8.51 38.57 6.34
C ALA A 554 -9.86 38.10 5.79
N GLN A 555 -10.19 38.61 4.61
CA GLN A 555 -11.11 37.95 3.69
C GLN A 555 -10.28 37.19 2.65
N ALA A 556 -10.80 36.07 2.17
CA ALA A 556 -10.20 35.31 1.08
C ALA A 556 -11.22 35.05 -0.03
N THR A 557 -10.72 34.81 -1.23
CA THR A 557 -11.50 34.29 -2.36
C THR A 557 -10.87 32.98 -2.81
N LEU A 558 -11.65 31.90 -2.87
CA LEU A 558 -11.24 30.66 -3.53
C LEU A 558 -11.60 30.76 -5.00
N VAL A 559 -10.63 30.58 -5.88
CA VAL A 559 -10.83 30.66 -7.33
C VAL A 559 -10.42 29.37 -8.01
N LYS A 560 -11.21 28.94 -9.00
CA LYS A 560 -10.87 27.83 -9.88
C LYS A 560 -9.65 28.21 -10.74
N GLY A 561 -8.70 27.29 -10.83
CA GLY A 561 -7.45 27.47 -11.57
C GLY A 561 -6.35 28.14 -10.75
N ASP A 562 -5.14 28.08 -11.30
CA ASP A 562 -3.97 28.73 -10.73
C ASP A 562 -3.85 30.21 -11.14
N THR A 563 -3.88 31.11 -10.16
CA THR A 563 -3.67 32.56 -10.37
C THR A 563 -2.36 33.07 -9.76
N THR A 564 -1.52 32.17 -9.23
CA THR A 564 -0.26 32.55 -8.58
C THR A 564 0.80 33.03 -9.58
N GLY A 565 0.76 32.53 -10.82
CA GLY A 565 1.78 32.80 -11.84
C GLY A 565 3.11 32.07 -11.58
N LEU A 566 3.10 31.06 -10.69
CA LEU A 566 4.23 30.15 -10.53
C LEU A 566 4.32 29.22 -11.75
N GLU A 567 5.48 28.64 -11.99
CA GLU A 567 5.62 27.61 -13.04
C GLU A 567 4.73 26.39 -12.71
N PRO A 568 4.22 25.66 -13.73
CA PRO A 568 3.52 24.40 -13.51
C PRO A 568 4.38 23.41 -12.73
N VAL A 569 3.75 22.58 -11.89
CA VAL A 569 4.47 21.55 -11.15
C VAL A 569 4.94 20.47 -12.13
N PRO A 570 6.21 20.03 -12.10
CA PRO A 570 6.68 18.94 -12.95
C PRO A 570 5.86 17.67 -12.74
N VAL A 571 5.55 16.93 -13.80
CA VAL A 571 4.83 15.64 -13.74
C VAL A 571 5.53 14.64 -14.68
N PRO A 572 5.52 13.32 -14.39
CA PRO A 572 4.89 12.69 -13.23
C PRO A 572 5.74 12.77 -11.96
N GLN A 573 5.14 12.85 -10.77
CA GLN A 573 5.82 12.70 -9.47
C GLN A 573 5.17 11.58 -8.67
N ILE A 574 5.94 10.83 -7.87
CA ILE A 574 5.34 9.81 -6.99
C ILE A 574 4.46 10.48 -5.93
N ALA A 575 3.24 9.98 -5.78
CA ALA A 575 2.31 10.44 -4.76
C ALA A 575 2.87 10.21 -3.34
N GLY A 576 2.62 11.13 -2.41
CA GLY A 576 3.09 11.01 -1.03
C GLY A 576 2.63 9.70 -0.36
N PHE A 577 1.36 9.32 -0.57
CA PHE A 577 0.78 8.08 -0.04
C PHE A 577 1.31 6.81 -0.70
N SER A 578 1.92 6.88 -1.90
CA SER A 578 2.34 5.67 -2.61
C SER A 578 3.36 4.92 -1.76
N SER A 579 3.08 3.65 -1.48
CA SER A 579 3.93 2.83 -0.61
C SER A 579 5.32 2.61 -1.20
N ARG A 580 6.31 2.44 -0.33
CA ARG A 580 7.73 2.39 -0.67
C ARG A 580 8.33 1.03 -0.34
N GLY A 581 9.30 0.61 -1.16
CA GLY A 581 10.23 -0.43 -0.79
C GLY A 581 11.20 -0.01 0.33
N PRO A 582 12.20 -0.85 0.64
CA PRO A 582 12.36 -2.21 0.13
C PRO A 582 11.25 -3.13 0.65
N SER A 583 10.93 -4.18 -0.09
CA SER A 583 10.11 -5.29 0.44
C SER A 583 10.89 -6.07 1.50
N THR A 584 10.24 -6.57 2.54
CA THR A 584 10.88 -7.45 3.54
C THR A 584 10.63 -8.93 3.27
N ALA A 585 9.72 -9.26 2.34
CA ALA A 585 9.22 -10.62 2.14
C ALA A 585 10.27 -11.67 1.76
N VAL A 586 11.37 -11.23 1.15
CA VAL A 586 12.52 -12.07 0.80
C VAL A 586 13.84 -11.34 1.08
N GLY A 587 13.99 -10.84 2.31
CA GLY A 587 15.24 -10.23 2.76
C GLY A 587 15.66 -8.95 2.01
N SER A 588 14.69 -8.22 1.45
CA SER A 588 14.93 -7.03 0.61
C SER A 588 15.71 -7.26 -0.66
N GLU A 589 15.62 -8.48 -1.21
CA GLU A 589 16.30 -8.86 -2.44
C GLU A 589 15.45 -8.74 -3.71
N LEU A 590 14.16 -8.38 -3.56
CA LEU A 590 13.29 -7.98 -4.67
C LEU A 590 13.00 -6.48 -4.58
N LEU A 591 13.33 -5.76 -5.66
CA LEU A 591 13.04 -4.33 -5.77
C LEU A 591 11.54 -4.15 -6.02
N LYS A 592 10.89 -3.41 -5.13
CA LYS A 592 9.47 -3.04 -5.22
C LYS A 592 9.28 -1.56 -4.87
N PRO A 593 8.29 -0.86 -5.45
CA PRO A 593 7.36 -1.31 -6.51
C PRO A 593 8.10 -1.65 -7.82
N ASP A 594 7.44 -2.32 -8.76
CA ASP A 594 8.06 -2.67 -10.04
C ASP A 594 8.16 -1.44 -10.97
N LEU A 595 7.10 -0.62 -11.01
CA LEU A 595 7.00 0.61 -11.81
C LEU A 595 5.90 1.53 -11.26
N ALA A 596 5.77 2.72 -11.83
CA ALA A 596 4.74 3.71 -11.51
C ALA A 596 3.79 3.97 -12.69
N ALA A 597 2.56 4.40 -12.40
CA ALA A 597 1.59 4.83 -13.39
C ALA A 597 0.66 5.92 -12.82
N PRO A 598 -0.08 6.65 -13.68
CA PRO A 598 -1.04 7.67 -13.23
C PRO A 598 -2.02 7.11 -12.18
N GLY A 599 -2.02 7.70 -10.98
CA GLY A 599 -2.83 7.23 -9.86
C GLY A 599 -3.30 8.33 -8.92
N VAL A 600 -3.12 9.61 -9.27
CA VAL A 600 -3.58 10.75 -8.47
C VAL A 600 -4.61 11.52 -9.26
N ASN A 601 -5.82 11.67 -8.72
CA ASN A 601 -6.95 12.35 -9.34
C ASN A 601 -7.36 11.73 -10.69
N VAL A 602 -7.37 10.41 -10.81
CA VAL A 602 -7.82 9.75 -12.05
C VAL A 602 -9.34 9.90 -12.18
N LEU A 603 -9.79 10.44 -13.31
CA LEU A 603 -11.20 10.53 -13.68
C LEU A 603 -11.61 9.26 -14.43
N ALA A 604 -12.61 8.54 -13.92
CA ALA A 604 -13.18 7.36 -14.57
C ALA A 604 -14.64 7.16 -14.16
N GLY A 605 -15.27 6.08 -14.62
CA GLY A 605 -16.66 5.76 -14.31
C GLY A 605 -16.85 5.37 -12.84
N VAL A 606 -17.94 5.81 -12.21
CA VAL A 606 -18.31 5.47 -10.84
C VAL A 606 -19.75 4.96 -10.77
N SER A 607 -20.13 4.42 -9.62
CA SER A 607 -21.51 4.01 -9.35
C SER A 607 -22.29 5.18 -8.76
N PRO A 608 -23.40 5.62 -9.40
CA PRO A 608 -24.26 6.65 -8.82
C PRO A 608 -25.01 6.17 -7.56
N LEU A 609 -24.87 4.89 -7.21
CA LEU A 609 -25.39 4.31 -5.97
C LEU A 609 -24.54 4.69 -4.74
N ASN A 610 -23.32 5.19 -4.94
CA ASN A 610 -22.52 5.79 -3.88
C ASN A 610 -22.94 7.29 -3.71
N PRO A 611 -23.51 7.69 -2.55
CA PRO A 611 -23.93 9.05 -2.26
C PRO A 611 -22.81 10.09 -2.36
N GLN A 612 -21.54 9.69 -2.26
CA GLN A 612 -20.40 10.59 -2.40
C GLN A 612 -20.37 11.28 -3.77
N TYR A 613 -20.93 10.64 -4.79
CA TYR A 613 -20.94 11.17 -6.17
C TYR A 613 -22.25 11.87 -6.54
N ASP A 614 -23.20 12.05 -5.60
CA ASP A 614 -24.48 12.76 -5.82
C ASP A 614 -25.24 12.36 -7.10
N GLY A 615 -25.15 11.07 -7.47
CA GLY A 615 -25.78 10.53 -8.67
C GLY A 615 -25.00 10.71 -9.98
N ASP A 616 -23.80 11.28 -9.95
CA ASP A 616 -22.88 11.32 -11.08
C ASP A 616 -22.38 9.91 -11.44
N THR A 617 -22.10 9.70 -12.72
CA THR A 617 -21.56 8.45 -13.27
C THR A 617 -20.06 8.52 -13.53
N PHE A 618 -19.42 9.67 -13.31
CA PHE A 618 -17.97 9.87 -13.37
C PHE A 618 -17.46 10.50 -12.08
N GLY A 619 -16.24 10.18 -11.69
CA GLY A 619 -15.65 10.67 -10.45
C GLY A 619 -14.12 10.59 -10.41
N LEU A 620 -13.53 11.44 -9.57
CA LEU A 620 -12.09 11.48 -9.31
C LEU A 620 -11.73 10.57 -8.13
N MET A 621 -10.70 9.74 -8.30
CA MET A 621 -10.11 8.95 -7.23
C MET A 621 -8.57 9.01 -7.27
N SER A 622 -7.94 8.91 -6.11
CA SER A 622 -6.48 8.83 -5.95
C SER A 622 -6.10 7.58 -5.18
N GLY A 623 -5.12 6.83 -5.70
CA GLY A 623 -4.59 5.65 -5.08
C GLY A 623 -3.69 4.86 -6.02
N THR A 624 -2.84 3.99 -5.46
CA THR A 624 -2.20 2.92 -6.24
C THR A 624 -3.24 1.99 -6.87
N SER A 625 -4.45 1.94 -6.31
CA SER A 625 -5.65 1.33 -6.89
C SER A 625 -6.05 1.87 -8.25
N MET A 626 -5.74 3.15 -8.57
CA MET A 626 -6.00 3.75 -9.89
C MET A 626 -4.80 3.62 -10.82
N ALA A 627 -3.59 3.43 -10.27
CA ALA A 627 -2.39 3.18 -11.05
C ALA A 627 -2.35 1.73 -11.61
N ALA A 628 -2.72 0.73 -10.81
CA ALA A 628 -2.81 -0.67 -11.24
C ALA A 628 -3.65 -0.90 -12.50
N PRO A 629 -4.87 -0.36 -12.65
CA PRO A 629 -5.69 -0.56 -13.83
C PRO A 629 -5.14 0.14 -15.08
N ASN A 630 -4.38 1.23 -14.94
CA ASN A 630 -3.64 1.80 -16.07
C ASN A 630 -2.64 0.75 -16.62
N VAL A 631 -1.89 0.08 -15.74
CA VAL A 631 -0.94 -0.98 -16.13
C VAL A 631 -1.66 -2.24 -16.64
N ALA A 632 -2.80 -2.62 -16.05
CA ALA A 632 -3.63 -3.72 -16.57
C ALA A 632 -4.12 -3.42 -18.00
N GLY A 633 -4.58 -2.19 -18.26
CA GLY A 633 -4.96 -1.77 -19.60
C GLY A 633 -3.78 -1.79 -20.57
N MET A 634 -2.60 -1.32 -20.15
CA MET A 634 -1.38 -1.42 -20.96
C MET A 634 -1.02 -2.89 -21.26
N ALA A 635 -1.18 -3.79 -20.28
CA ALA A 635 -0.96 -5.22 -20.50
C ALA A 635 -1.96 -5.80 -21.50
N ALA A 636 -3.20 -5.30 -21.51
CA ALA A 636 -4.20 -5.70 -22.50
C ALA A 636 -3.87 -5.19 -23.91
N LEU A 637 -3.31 -3.97 -24.04
CA LEU A 637 -2.77 -3.48 -25.32
C LEU A 637 -1.65 -4.40 -25.83
N MET A 638 -0.74 -4.78 -24.94
CA MET A 638 0.37 -5.68 -25.24
C MET A 638 -0.11 -7.10 -25.59
N GLY A 639 -1.10 -7.64 -24.88
CA GLY A 639 -1.68 -8.95 -25.18
C GLY A 639 -2.36 -9.00 -26.57
N GLY A 640 -2.98 -7.90 -27.00
CA GLY A 640 -3.52 -7.80 -28.36
C GLY A 640 -2.43 -7.76 -29.45
N LYS A 641 -1.30 -7.11 -29.15
CA LYS A 641 -0.17 -6.95 -30.09
C LYS A 641 0.79 -8.15 -30.11
N TYR A 642 1.00 -8.76 -28.95
CA TYR A 642 1.93 -9.86 -28.68
C TYR A 642 1.24 -10.99 -27.93
N PRO A 643 0.25 -11.67 -28.54
CA PRO A 643 -0.58 -12.65 -27.86
C PRO A 643 0.17 -13.90 -27.37
N GLU A 644 1.37 -14.16 -27.90
CA GLU A 644 2.21 -15.30 -27.51
C GLU A 644 3.23 -14.95 -26.41
N TRP A 645 3.28 -13.69 -25.95
CA TRP A 645 4.22 -13.29 -24.91
C TRP A 645 3.76 -13.78 -23.53
N SER A 646 4.73 -14.20 -22.71
CA SER A 646 4.46 -14.51 -21.32
C SER A 646 4.11 -13.23 -20.54
N PRO A 647 3.40 -13.36 -19.39
CA PRO A 647 3.21 -12.26 -18.46
C PRO A 647 4.52 -11.57 -18.07
N MET A 648 5.60 -12.33 -17.91
CA MET A 648 6.90 -11.78 -17.51
C MET A 648 7.59 -11.04 -18.64
N ALA A 649 7.42 -11.45 -19.90
CA ALA A 649 7.89 -10.67 -21.05
C ALA A 649 7.16 -9.33 -21.15
N VAL A 650 5.83 -9.31 -20.93
CA VAL A 650 5.04 -8.07 -20.89
C VAL A 650 5.49 -7.16 -19.73
N LYS A 651 5.64 -7.72 -18.52
CA LYS A 651 6.18 -7.00 -17.35
C LYS A 651 7.56 -6.42 -17.64
N SER A 652 8.43 -7.22 -18.25
CA SER A 652 9.78 -6.81 -18.62
C SER A 652 9.79 -5.66 -19.62
N ALA A 653 8.92 -5.70 -20.63
CA ALA A 653 8.81 -4.64 -21.62
C ALA A 653 8.48 -3.30 -20.94
N MET A 654 7.45 -3.30 -20.09
CA MET A 654 7.01 -2.09 -19.38
C MET A 654 8.09 -1.53 -18.45
N MET A 655 8.75 -2.38 -17.67
CA MET A 655 9.79 -1.94 -16.74
C MET A 655 11.01 -1.39 -17.47
N THR A 656 11.48 -2.08 -18.51
CA THR A 656 12.75 -1.72 -19.15
C THR A 656 12.67 -0.53 -20.10
N SER A 657 11.46 -0.11 -20.45
CA SER A 657 11.16 1.06 -21.27
C SER A 657 10.49 2.20 -20.49
N ALA A 658 10.43 2.10 -19.16
CA ALA A 658 9.77 3.11 -18.34
C ALA A 658 10.47 4.46 -18.45
N ALA A 659 9.68 5.54 -18.46
CA ALA A 659 10.14 6.91 -18.46
C ALA A 659 10.49 7.39 -17.03
N ASP A 660 11.25 8.47 -16.94
CA ASP A 660 11.62 9.05 -15.65
C ASP A 660 10.40 9.58 -14.88
N VAL A 661 10.41 9.38 -13.56
CA VAL A 661 9.55 10.12 -12.63
C VAL A 661 10.34 11.30 -12.08
N LEU A 662 9.69 12.45 -11.93
CA LEU A 662 10.34 13.72 -11.57
C LEU A 662 10.19 14.04 -10.08
N THR A 663 11.11 14.87 -9.58
CA THR A 663 11.01 15.56 -8.28
C THR A 663 10.24 16.87 -8.44
N ALA A 664 9.90 17.52 -7.32
CA ALA A 664 9.28 18.84 -7.31
C ALA A 664 10.12 19.92 -8.02
N GLN A 665 11.43 19.71 -8.17
CA GLN A 665 12.35 20.60 -8.88
C GLN A 665 12.49 20.28 -10.38
N GLY A 666 11.85 19.20 -10.84
CA GLY A 666 11.89 18.75 -12.24
C GLY A 666 13.13 17.93 -12.61
N GLU A 667 13.85 17.41 -11.61
CA GLU A 667 14.96 16.47 -11.80
C GLU A 667 14.41 15.03 -11.80
N SER A 668 15.08 14.08 -12.47
CA SER A 668 14.70 12.66 -12.38
C SER A 668 14.90 12.16 -10.95
N SER A 669 13.86 11.53 -10.40
CA SER A 669 13.88 10.89 -9.09
C SER A 669 14.82 9.68 -9.13
N THR A 670 15.75 9.62 -8.17
CA THR A 670 16.72 8.53 -8.05
C THR A 670 16.31 7.45 -7.05
N ASP A 671 15.20 7.63 -6.34
CA ASP A 671 14.73 6.66 -5.35
C ASP A 671 13.98 5.51 -6.05
N ASN A 672 14.68 4.39 -6.28
CA ASN A 672 14.07 3.23 -6.93
C ASN A 672 13.03 2.53 -6.03
N PHE A 673 13.06 2.70 -4.70
CA PHE A 673 12.02 2.17 -3.81
C PHE A 673 10.74 3.01 -3.84
N ALA A 674 10.80 4.18 -4.47
CA ALA A 674 9.66 5.02 -4.80
C ALA A 674 9.11 4.74 -6.20
N THR A 675 10.00 4.70 -7.19
CA THR A 675 9.63 4.74 -8.61
C THR A 675 9.58 3.38 -9.27
N GLY A 676 10.20 2.36 -8.67
CA GLY A 676 10.51 1.13 -9.37
C GLY A 676 11.42 1.41 -10.57
N ALA A 677 11.03 0.94 -11.75
CA ALA A 677 11.73 1.25 -12.99
C ALA A 677 11.43 2.64 -13.56
N GLY A 678 10.37 3.32 -13.08
CA GLY A 678 9.91 4.60 -13.63
C GLY A 678 8.42 4.59 -13.98
N SER A 679 7.95 5.62 -14.68
CA SER A 679 6.56 5.70 -15.17
C SER A 679 6.39 4.85 -16.43
N ALA A 680 5.39 3.97 -16.45
CA ALA A 680 5.09 3.16 -17.63
C ALA A 680 4.77 4.03 -18.86
N ASP A 681 5.28 3.63 -20.01
CA ASP A 681 5.13 4.32 -21.30
C ASP A 681 4.53 3.36 -22.34
N PRO A 682 3.26 3.58 -22.77
CA PRO A 682 2.59 2.69 -23.69
C PRO A 682 3.12 2.66 -25.12
N GLU A 683 3.89 3.66 -25.54
CA GLU A 683 4.52 3.68 -26.87
C GLU A 683 5.83 2.89 -26.83
N GLU A 684 6.70 3.22 -25.88
CA GLU A 684 8.05 2.65 -25.78
C GLU A 684 8.03 1.16 -25.39
N MET A 685 7.04 0.71 -24.60
CA MET A 685 6.92 -0.69 -24.20
C MET A 685 6.62 -1.64 -25.37
N THR A 686 6.29 -1.11 -26.55
CA THR A 686 5.90 -1.96 -27.69
C THR A 686 7.07 -2.54 -28.46
N ALA A 687 8.29 -2.08 -28.24
CA ALA A 687 9.46 -2.54 -28.98
C ALA A 687 10.72 -2.69 -28.11
N PRO A 688 10.66 -3.37 -26.94
CA PRO A 688 11.86 -3.61 -26.15
C PRO A 688 12.79 -4.52 -26.94
N SER A 689 14.08 -4.22 -27.00
CA SER A 689 15.05 -5.05 -27.76
C SER A 689 15.43 -6.36 -27.05
N LEU A 690 15.23 -6.42 -25.74
CA LEU A 690 15.44 -7.59 -24.88
C LEU A 690 14.31 -7.69 -23.84
N VAL A 691 13.99 -8.90 -23.39
CA VAL A 691 13.11 -9.15 -22.25
C VAL A 691 13.76 -10.09 -21.23
N PHE A 692 13.35 -9.97 -19.97
CA PHE A 692 13.71 -10.81 -18.83
C PHE A 692 12.49 -11.65 -18.45
N GLU A 693 12.66 -12.96 -18.38
CA GLU A 693 11.57 -13.87 -18.05
C GLU A 693 12.00 -14.76 -16.89
N ALA A 694 11.31 -14.60 -15.76
CA ALA A 694 11.32 -15.58 -14.68
C ALA A 694 10.25 -16.64 -14.95
N ASP A 695 10.49 -17.87 -14.52
CA ASP A 695 9.59 -19.00 -14.72
C ASP A 695 9.16 -19.66 -13.40
N ALA A 696 8.19 -20.58 -13.51
CA ALA A 696 7.68 -21.36 -12.38
C ALA A 696 8.80 -22.04 -11.58
N LYS A 697 9.85 -22.51 -12.25
CA LYS A 697 10.96 -23.21 -11.60
C LYS A 697 11.76 -22.27 -10.71
N GLN A 698 12.05 -21.05 -11.17
CA GLN A 698 12.71 -20.04 -10.33
C GLN A 698 11.82 -19.63 -9.16
N TRP A 699 10.51 -19.50 -9.36
CA TRP A 699 9.57 -19.16 -8.30
C TRP A 699 9.47 -20.26 -7.24
N ASP A 700 9.39 -21.53 -7.64
CA ASP A 700 9.39 -22.66 -6.71
C ASP A 700 10.71 -22.73 -5.92
N ALA A 701 11.85 -22.53 -6.59
CA ALA A 701 13.14 -22.49 -5.93
C ALA A 701 13.24 -21.32 -4.92
N LEU A 702 12.68 -20.16 -5.25
CA LEU A 702 12.59 -19.02 -4.32
C LEU A 702 11.75 -19.37 -3.08
N ILE A 703 10.57 -19.96 -3.29
CA ILE A 703 9.66 -20.38 -2.21
C ILE A 703 10.31 -21.39 -1.28
N LEU A 704 11.07 -22.34 -1.84
CA LEU A 704 11.79 -23.36 -1.08
C LEU A 704 13.09 -22.86 -0.42
N GLY A 705 13.47 -21.59 -0.66
CA GLY A 705 14.74 -21.03 -0.19
C GLY A 705 15.98 -21.58 -0.91
N GLU A 706 15.80 -22.24 -2.06
CA GLU A 706 16.87 -22.77 -2.90
C GLU A 706 17.46 -21.71 -3.86
N LEU A 707 16.72 -20.62 -4.11
CA LEU A 707 17.13 -19.48 -4.92
C LEU A 707 16.94 -18.18 -4.13
N PRO A 708 17.98 -17.35 -3.93
CA PRO A 708 17.80 -16.04 -3.32
C PRO A 708 16.99 -15.10 -4.23
N GLY A 709 16.26 -14.15 -3.64
CA GLY A 709 15.41 -13.22 -4.37
C GLY A 709 16.18 -12.41 -5.42
N ARG A 710 17.44 -12.08 -5.14
CA ARG A 710 18.31 -11.29 -6.04
C ARG A 710 18.59 -12.01 -7.37
N GLU A 711 18.49 -13.33 -7.41
CA GLU A 711 18.76 -14.18 -8.59
C GLU A 711 17.50 -14.51 -9.40
N VAL A 712 16.32 -14.08 -8.96
CA VAL A 712 15.10 -14.18 -9.78
C VAL A 712 15.28 -13.32 -11.03
N ASN A 713 14.93 -13.85 -12.21
CA ASN A 713 15.20 -13.19 -13.49
C ASN A 713 14.19 -12.06 -13.82
N VAL A 714 14.12 -11.05 -12.96
CA VAL A 714 13.33 -9.82 -13.14
C VAL A 714 14.24 -8.67 -13.58
N PRO A 715 13.70 -7.65 -14.29
CA PRO A 715 14.48 -6.52 -14.82
C PRO A 715 14.78 -5.46 -13.73
N SER A 716 15.20 -5.90 -12.55
CA SER A 716 15.63 -5.06 -11.44
C SER A 716 16.59 -5.83 -10.53
N VAL A 717 17.39 -5.13 -9.74
CA VAL A 717 18.31 -5.74 -8.77
C VAL A 717 18.18 -5.03 -7.43
N ALA A 718 18.00 -5.80 -6.35
CA ALA A 718 18.17 -5.34 -4.99
C ALA A 718 19.13 -6.26 -4.24
N VAL A 719 20.12 -5.68 -3.55
CA VAL A 719 21.07 -6.40 -2.70
C VAL A 719 21.14 -5.68 -1.35
N SER A 720 20.68 -6.33 -0.29
CA SER A 720 20.56 -5.74 1.05
C SER A 720 21.83 -5.87 1.91
N ASP A 721 22.73 -6.80 1.56
CA ASP A 721 23.89 -7.19 2.36
C ASP A 721 25.17 -7.36 1.51
N LEU A 722 25.46 -6.42 0.61
CA LEU A 722 26.61 -6.50 -0.30
C LEU A 722 27.94 -6.49 0.46
N LEU A 723 28.64 -7.63 0.46
CA LEU A 723 29.93 -7.85 1.13
C LEU A 723 31.13 -7.52 0.23
N GLY A 724 31.37 -6.23 0.00
CA GLY A 724 32.49 -5.73 -0.79
C GLY A 724 32.38 -5.94 -2.31
N SER A 725 31.98 -7.12 -2.79
CA SER A 725 31.64 -7.37 -4.20
C SER A 725 30.57 -8.46 -4.29
N GLU A 726 29.57 -8.28 -5.15
CA GLU A 726 28.49 -9.24 -5.40
C GLU A 726 28.23 -9.36 -6.90
N THR A 727 28.01 -10.57 -7.39
CA THR A 727 27.63 -10.83 -8.78
C THR A 727 26.22 -11.39 -8.82
N VAL A 728 25.36 -10.77 -9.64
CA VAL A 728 23.99 -11.19 -9.91
C VAL A 728 23.86 -11.60 -11.37
N THR A 729 23.18 -12.71 -11.65
CA THR A 729 23.00 -13.20 -13.04
C THR A 729 21.62 -12.87 -13.59
N ARG A 730 21.55 -12.48 -14.86
CA ARG A 730 20.30 -12.29 -15.60
C ARG A 730 20.34 -13.05 -16.92
N THR A 731 19.21 -13.64 -17.30
CA THR A 731 19.01 -14.20 -18.63
C THR A 731 18.14 -13.25 -19.44
N VAL A 732 18.68 -12.76 -20.56
CA VAL A 732 17.95 -11.89 -21.48
C VAL A 732 17.61 -12.64 -22.76
N THR A 733 16.40 -12.42 -23.29
CA THR A 733 15.95 -12.98 -24.56
C THR A 733 15.73 -11.85 -25.57
N ALA A 734 16.30 -12.00 -26.77
CA ALA A 734 16.20 -11.00 -27.82
C ALA A 734 14.87 -11.04 -28.57
N THR A 735 14.17 -9.90 -28.67
CA THR A 735 12.92 -9.76 -29.42
C THR A 735 13.16 -9.45 -30.91
N GLU A 736 14.39 -9.02 -31.22
CA GLU A 736 14.90 -8.70 -32.55
C GLU A 736 16.39 -9.09 -32.65
N THR A 737 16.89 -9.30 -33.87
CA THR A 737 18.33 -9.58 -34.07
C THR A 737 19.14 -8.31 -33.86
N GLY A 738 20.23 -8.39 -33.09
CA GLY A 738 21.03 -7.22 -32.76
C GLY A 738 22.35 -7.48 -32.06
N ALA A 739 23.01 -6.37 -31.72
CA ALA A 739 24.19 -6.33 -30.87
C ALA A 739 23.93 -5.33 -29.74
N TRP A 740 24.22 -5.73 -28.51
CA TRP A 740 24.02 -4.92 -27.30
C TRP A 740 25.34 -4.61 -26.64
N GLU A 741 25.43 -3.42 -26.06
CA GLU A 741 26.52 -2.96 -25.20
C GLU A 741 25.96 -2.66 -23.81
N ALA A 742 26.63 -3.20 -22.79
CA ALA A 742 26.23 -3.06 -21.40
C ALA A 742 26.98 -1.92 -20.71
N SER A 743 26.26 -1.17 -19.88
CA SER A 743 26.81 -0.14 -19.00
C SER A 743 26.04 -0.11 -17.68
N GLY A 744 26.62 0.48 -16.63
CA GLY A 744 25.94 0.61 -15.34
C GLY A 744 26.52 1.74 -14.50
N SER A 745 25.67 2.29 -13.64
CA SER A 745 26.01 3.40 -12.76
C SER A 745 25.24 3.29 -11.46
N VAL A 746 25.96 3.05 -10.36
CA VAL A 746 25.41 3.08 -9.00
C VAL A 746 26.37 3.89 -8.11
N PRO A 747 25.91 4.96 -7.42
CA PRO A 747 26.77 5.81 -6.60
C PRO A 747 27.56 5.00 -5.56
N GLY A 748 28.89 5.13 -5.57
CA GLY A 748 29.77 4.45 -4.61
C GLY A 748 30.11 2.99 -4.96
N TYR A 749 29.74 2.51 -6.15
CA TYR A 749 30.06 1.17 -6.65
C TYR A 749 30.68 1.22 -8.05
N GLU A 750 31.58 0.29 -8.33
CA GLU A 750 31.99 -0.08 -9.69
C GLU A 750 31.02 -1.16 -10.19
N VAL A 751 30.45 -0.94 -11.38
CA VAL A 751 29.52 -1.89 -12.03
C VAL A 751 30.21 -2.46 -13.26
N SER A 752 30.36 -3.78 -13.32
CA SER A 752 30.85 -4.48 -14.50
C SER A 752 29.82 -5.51 -14.97
N VAL A 753 29.72 -5.66 -16.30
CA VAL A 753 28.78 -6.59 -16.93
C VAL A 753 29.56 -7.51 -17.86
N GLU A 754 29.41 -8.82 -17.69
CA GLU A 754 30.08 -9.82 -18.50
C GLU A 754 29.06 -10.78 -19.16
N PRO A 755 29.04 -10.89 -20.50
CA PRO A 755 29.83 -10.12 -21.45
C PRO A 755 29.38 -8.65 -21.53
N SER A 756 30.33 -7.71 -21.71
CA SER A 756 30.00 -6.30 -21.88
C SER A 756 29.42 -5.97 -23.26
N THR A 757 29.61 -6.87 -24.23
CA THR A 757 28.99 -6.80 -25.56
C THR A 757 28.58 -8.20 -26.03
N PHE A 758 27.43 -8.30 -26.67
CA PHE A 758 26.95 -9.57 -27.20
C PHE A 758 26.01 -9.39 -28.39
N GLU A 759 25.95 -10.42 -29.23
CA GLU A 759 25.04 -10.53 -30.36
C GLU A 759 24.07 -11.69 -30.11
N LEU A 760 22.81 -11.49 -30.51
CA LEU A 760 21.75 -12.48 -30.46
C LEU A 760 20.87 -12.35 -31.70
N ASP A 761 20.45 -13.48 -32.24
CA ASP A 761 19.32 -13.51 -33.16
C ASP A 761 18.00 -13.41 -32.38
N LYS A 762 16.95 -12.92 -33.03
CA LYS A 762 15.60 -12.94 -32.47
C LYS A 762 15.24 -14.33 -31.91
N GLY A 763 14.80 -14.36 -30.64
CA GLY A 763 14.43 -15.56 -29.90
C GLY A 763 15.60 -16.29 -29.23
N GLN A 764 16.84 -15.84 -29.39
CA GLN A 764 17.98 -16.38 -28.62
C GLN A 764 18.07 -15.70 -27.26
N SER A 765 18.51 -16.47 -26.27
CA SER A 765 18.75 -16.00 -24.92
C SER A 765 20.23 -16.02 -24.56
N ARG A 766 20.64 -15.18 -23.61
CA ARG A 766 22.00 -15.13 -23.08
C ARG A 766 22.03 -14.78 -21.61
N GLU A 767 22.89 -15.45 -20.87
CA GLU A 767 23.24 -15.07 -19.51
C GLU A 767 24.22 -13.89 -19.50
N VAL A 768 23.95 -12.95 -18.61
CA VAL A 768 24.71 -11.74 -18.37
C VAL A 768 24.97 -11.65 -16.87
N ALA A 769 26.24 -11.66 -16.47
CA ALA A 769 26.67 -11.52 -15.08
C ALA A 769 26.94 -10.04 -14.78
N ILE A 770 26.23 -9.46 -13.82
CA ILE A 770 26.40 -8.08 -13.37
C ILE A 770 27.10 -8.11 -12.01
N THR A 771 28.32 -7.58 -11.94
CA THR A 771 29.11 -7.51 -10.71
C THR A 771 29.15 -6.09 -10.17
N PHE A 772 28.80 -5.95 -8.91
CA PHE A 772 28.82 -4.70 -8.16
C PHE A 772 29.94 -4.76 -7.13
N THR A 773 30.94 -3.89 -7.26
CA THR A 773 32.05 -3.81 -6.32
C THR A 773 31.99 -2.51 -5.55
N ARG A 774 31.87 -2.59 -4.23
CA ARG A 774 31.85 -1.43 -3.34
C ARG A 774 33.17 -0.68 -3.42
N THR A 775 33.10 0.62 -3.70
CA THR A 775 34.26 1.52 -3.72
C THR A 775 34.19 2.51 -2.57
N THR A 776 33.26 3.46 -2.61
CA THR A 776 33.11 4.53 -1.61
C THR A 776 31.73 4.57 -0.94
N ALA A 777 30.83 3.64 -1.26
CA ALA A 777 29.52 3.59 -0.63
C ALA A 777 29.63 3.39 0.89
N ALA A 778 28.80 4.10 1.65
CA ALA A 778 28.69 3.92 3.10
C ALA A 778 28.08 2.55 3.42
N ALA A 779 28.45 1.98 4.57
CA ALA A 779 27.80 0.78 5.08
C ALA A 779 26.37 1.11 5.52
N ALA A 780 25.51 0.09 5.58
CA ALA A 780 24.13 0.15 6.05
C ALA A 780 23.22 1.18 5.34
N THR A 781 23.68 1.81 4.26
CA THR A 781 22.95 2.83 3.49
C THR A 781 22.62 2.32 2.09
N TRP A 782 21.40 2.54 1.62
CA TRP A 782 20.99 2.22 0.26
C TRP A 782 21.56 3.23 -0.74
N ALA A 783 22.13 2.71 -1.84
CA ALA A 783 22.49 3.46 -3.02
C ALA A 783 21.62 2.99 -4.19
N HIS A 784 21.09 3.94 -4.94
CA HIS A 784 20.21 3.69 -6.08
C HIS A 784 20.88 4.08 -7.39
N GLY A 785 20.69 3.26 -8.41
CA GLY A 785 21.21 3.48 -9.76
C GLY A 785 20.57 2.53 -10.76
N SER A 786 21.28 2.20 -11.82
CA SER A 786 20.77 1.31 -12.86
C SER A 786 21.90 0.64 -13.66
N TYR A 787 21.53 -0.39 -14.43
CA TYR A 787 22.33 -0.85 -15.56
C TYR A 787 21.48 -0.85 -16.84
N THR A 788 22.15 -0.69 -17.98
CA THR A 788 21.51 -0.55 -19.29
C THR A 788 22.18 -1.46 -20.31
N LEU A 789 21.36 -2.15 -21.09
CA LEU A 789 21.75 -2.95 -22.26
C LEU A 789 21.26 -2.20 -23.51
N ALA A 790 22.17 -1.48 -24.17
CA ALA A 790 21.82 -0.61 -25.28
C ALA A 790 22.11 -1.26 -26.63
N LYS A 791 21.12 -1.22 -27.54
CA LYS A 791 21.29 -1.54 -28.96
C LYS A 791 21.19 -0.26 -29.79
N PRO A 792 22.16 0.04 -30.68
CA PRO A 792 22.09 1.23 -31.52
C PRO A 792 20.79 1.32 -32.33
N GLY A 793 20.08 2.44 -32.19
CA GLY A 793 18.82 2.71 -32.91
C GLY A 793 17.58 2.04 -32.33
N ALA A 794 17.68 1.42 -31.14
CA ALA A 794 16.55 0.92 -30.36
C ALA A 794 16.49 1.61 -29.00
N THR A 795 15.33 1.57 -28.34
CA THR A 795 15.16 2.04 -26.96
C THR A 795 16.08 1.23 -26.03
N PRO A 796 16.91 1.90 -25.20
CA PRO A 796 17.81 1.20 -24.29
C PRO A 796 17.02 0.41 -23.24
N VAL A 797 17.43 -0.85 -23.01
CA VAL A 797 16.82 -1.71 -21.98
C VAL A 797 17.48 -1.38 -20.65
N THR A 798 16.80 -0.64 -19.78
CA THR A 798 17.35 -0.16 -18.50
C THR A 798 16.68 -0.84 -17.32
N ALA A 799 17.46 -1.27 -16.33
CA ALA A 799 16.98 -1.95 -15.13
C ALA A 799 17.46 -1.20 -13.86
N PRO A 800 16.56 -0.86 -12.92
CA PRO A 800 16.94 -0.21 -11.67
C PRO A 800 17.73 -1.15 -10.76
N VAL A 801 18.67 -0.57 -10.01
CA VAL A 801 19.55 -1.25 -9.07
C VAL A 801 19.54 -0.52 -7.73
N SER A 802 19.35 -1.26 -6.63
CA SER A 802 19.45 -0.75 -5.26
C SER A 802 20.40 -1.62 -4.44
N LEU A 803 21.48 -1.04 -3.92
CA LEU A 803 22.54 -1.76 -3.21
C LEU A 803 22.74 -1.18 -1.82
N ARG A 804 22.78 -2.04 -0.80
CA ARG A 804 23.18 -1.72 0.56
C ARG A 804 24.40 -2.55 0.92
N ALA A 805 25.50 -1.89 1.21
CA ALA A 805 26.72 -2.56 1.64
C ALA A 805 26.70 -2.84 3.13
N VAL A 806 27.31 -3.95 3.54
CA VAL A 806 27.58 -4.26 4.94
C VAL A 806 29.07 -4.49 5.14
N ASP A 807 29.57 -4.16 6.33
CA ASP A 807 30.98 -4.34 6.70
C ASP A 807 31.26 -5.74 7.27
N ALA A 808 30.23 -6.41 7.78
CA ALA A 808 30.27 -7.78 8.27
C ALA A 808 28.90 -8.44 8.12
N LYS A 809 28.89 -9.77 8.07
CA LYS A 809 27.72 -10.62 8.22
C LYS A 809 28.03 -11.64 9.31
N ALA A 810 27.12 -11.81 10.26
CA ALA A 810 27.24 -12.77 11.34
C ALA A 810 25.88 -13.46 11.58
N PRO A 811 25.87 -14.64 12.21
CA PRO A 811 24.65 -15.27 12.70
C PRO A 811 23.80 -14.30 13.51
N ALA A 812 22.50 -14.25 13.24
CA ALA A 812 21.57 -13.36 13.95
C ALA A 812 21.47 -13.68 15.45
N ALA A 813 21.65 -14.94 15.84
CA ALA A 813 21.57 -15.37 17.22
C ALA A 813 22.49 -16.56 17.54
N VAL A 814 22.87 -16.66 18.82
CA VAL A 814 23.63 -17.75 19.42
C VAL A 814 23.04 -18.09 20.77
N THR A 815 22.86 -19.38 21.04
CA THR A 815 22.38 -19.88 22.33
C THR A 815 23.48 -20.59 23.11
N GLY A 816 23.48 -20.44 24.43
CA GLY A 816 24.39 -21.09 25.35
C GLY A 816 23.68 -21.64 26.60
N GLU A 817 24.36 -22.52 27.33
CA GLU A 817 23.86 -23.08 28.59
C GLU A 817 24.90 -22.98 29.71
N GLY A 818 24.41 -22.99 30.95
CA GLY A 818 25.21 -23.07 32.16
C GLY A 818 25.71 -21.70 32.66
N SER A 819 26.08 -21.67 33.95
CA SER A 819 26.56 -20.45 34.63
C SER A 819 27.86 -19.87 34.04
N SER A 820 28.55 -20.65 33.20
CA SER A 820 29.71 -20.27 32.42
C SER A 820 29.86 -21.19 31.22
N GLY A 821 30.26 -20.65 30.08
CA GLY A 821 30.39 -21.40 28.84
C GLY A 821 30.98 -20.55 27.71
N SER A 822 31.00 -21.12 26.51
CA SER A 822 31.46 -20.43 25.31
C SER A 822 30.74 -20.93 24.07
N ALA A 823 30.59 -20.05 23.08
CA ALA A 823 30.07 -20.37 21.76
C ALA A 823 30.94 -19.74 20.68
N THR A 824 30.97 -20.37 19.50
CA THR A 824 31.76 -19.88 18.37
C THR A 824 30.84 -19.21 17.35
N VAL A 825 31.27 -18.07 16.82
CA VAL A 825 30.58 -17.29 15.79
C VAL A 825 31.49 -17.17 14.59
N GLU A 826 30.96 -17.49 13.41
CA GLU A 826 31.61 -17.20 12.14
C GLU A 826 31.11 -15.85 11.63
N VAL A 827 32.05 -14.96 11.33
CA VAL A 827 31.78 -13.62 10.84
C VAL A 827 32.39 -13.50 9.45
N THR A 828 31.57 -13.21 8.45
CA THR A 828 32.02 -12.98 7.08
C THR A 828 32.23 -11.47 6.87
N PRO A 829 33.47 -10.99 6.74
CA PRO A 829 33.77 -9.57 6.62
C PRO A 829 33.61 -9.04 5.18
N GLY A 830 33.00 -7.86 5.05
CA GLY A 830 32.96 -7.06 3.81
C GLY A 830 34.20 -6.18 3.61
N ILE A 831 35.08 -6.12 4.62
CA ILE A 831 36.28 -5.27 4.66
C ILE A 831 37.56 -6.08 4.91
N THR A 832 38.71 -5.49 4.62
CA THR A 832 40.02 -6.01 5.04
C THR A 832 40.61 -5.03 6.05
N GLY A 833 40.96 -5.51 7.25
CA GLY A 833 41.36 -4.68 8.38
C GLY A 833 40.95 -5.33 9.70
N THR A 834 40.40 -4.54 10.62
CA THR A 834 39.88 -5.00 11.91
C THR A 834 38.38 -4.73 12.01
N LEU A 835 37.65 -5.68 12.59
CA LEU A 835 36.32 -5.44 13.17
C LEU A 835 36.49 -5.28 14.68
N ASP A 836 35.91 -4.23 15.24
CA ASP A 836 35.95 -3.92 16.67
C ASP A 836 34.59 -4.29 17.28
N PRO A 837 34.36 -5.55 17.71
CA PRO A 837 33.06 -5.97 18.22
C PRO A 837 32.67 -5.18 19.47
N VAL A 838 31.47 -4.60 19.46
CA VAL A 838 30.86 -3.97 20.64
C VAL A 838 30.04 -5.02 21.37
N VAL A 839 30.45 -5.34 22.59
CA VAL A 839 29.77 -6.33 23.44
C VAL A 839 28.81 -5.64 24.37
N GLU A 840 27.54 -6.01 24.26
CA GLU A 840 26.54 -5.68 25.25
C GLU A 840 26.34 -6.92 26.14
N GLY A 841 26.80 -6.82 27.38
CA GLY A 841 26.83 -7.92 28.35
C GLY A 841 25.47 -8.56 28.60
N LEU A 842 25.47 -9.76 29.19
CA LEU A 842 24.25 -10.51 29.46
C LEU A 842 23.47 -9.89 30.63
N ALA A 843 22.20 -9.54 30.40
CA ALA A 843 21.25 -9.10 31.41
C ALA A 843 20.21 -10.20 31.71
N PRO A 844 19.69 -10.32 32.94
CA PRO A 844 18.66 -11.30 33.26
C PRO A 844 17.35 -10.94 32.56
N ALA A 845 16.71 -11.92 31.93
CA ALA A 845 15.38 -11.76 31.36
C ALA A 845 14.31 -11.93 32.43
N GLU A 846 13.37 -10.98 32.51
CA GLU A 846 12.10 -11.17 33.20
C GLU A 846 11.20 -12.01 32.29
N ILE A 847 10.57 -13.05 32.85
CA ILE A 847 9.76 -14.00 32.09
C ILE A 847 8.35 -14.03 32.69
N GLU A 848 7.36 -13.78 31.86
CA GLU A 848 5.95 -13.86 32.19
C GLU A 848 5.27 -14.90 31.29
N GLU A 849 4.64 -15.91 31.88
CA GLU A 849 3.87 -16.93 31.15
C GLU A 849 2.38 -16.73 31.41
N PHE A 850 1.57 -16.72 30.35
CA PHE A 850 0.14 -16.48 30.44
C PHE A 850 -0.65 -17.21 29.34
N THR A 851 -1.95 -17.39 29.59
CA THR A 851 -2.92 -17.96 28.64
C THR A 851 -3.99 -16.91 28.36
N LYS A 852 -4.31 -16.66 27.09
CA LYS A 852 -5.37 -15.71 26.69
C LYS A 852 -6.32 -16.36 25.69
N THR A 853 -7.46 -15.71 25.46
CA THR A 853 -8.44 -16.05 24.41
C THR A 853 -8.54 -14.91 23.40
N PRO A 854 -8.71 -15.18 22.10
CA PRO A 854 -8.79 -14.15 21.07
C PRO A 854 -9.77 -13.02 21.38
N GLY A 855 -9.38 -11.77 21.11
CA GLY A 855 -10.25 -10.61 21.26
C GLY A 855 -9.53 -9.27 21.17
N LYS A 856 -10.31 -8.19 21.14
CA LYS A 856 -9.82 -6.81 20.88
C LYS A 856 -8.74 -6.35 21.86
N LEU A 857 -7.81 -5.54 21.34
CA LEU A 857 -6.81 -4.83 22.13
C LEU A 857 -7.46 -3.96 23.21
N TYR A 858 -6.94 -4.04 24.42
CA TYR A 858 -7.31 -3.19 25.54
C TYR A 858 -6.08 -2.99 26.42
N GLY A 859 -5.81 -1.76 26.86
CA GLY A 859 -4.60 -1.42 27.64
C GLY A 859 -4.53 -1.98 29.07
N GLY A 860 -5.37 -2.95 29.43
CA GLY A 860 -5.43 -3.54 30.77
C GLY A 860 -5.71 -5.03 30.73
N GLU A 861 -5.41 -5.71 31.84
CA GLU A 861 -5.57 -7.15 31.99
C GLU A 861 -7.01 -7.58 31.73
N ASN A 862 -7.20 -8.42 30.71
CA ASN A 862 -8.48 -8.99 30.34
C ASN A 862 -8.28 -10.38 29.68
N PRO A 863 -9.35 -11.08 29.26
CA PRO A 863 -9.23 -12.41 28.64
C PRO A 863 -8.31 -12.48 27.42
N SER A 864 -8.11 -11.37 26.71
CA SER A 864 -7.34 -11.28 25.45
C SER A 864 -6.03 -10.50 25.57
N ASN A 865 -5.79 -9.80 26.67
CA ASN A 865 -4.68 -8.84 26.82
C ASN A 865 -3.93 -9.09 28.13
N HIS A 866 -2.60 -9.14 28.07
CA HIS A 866 -1.67 -9.22 29.20
C HIS A 866 -0.81 -7.95 29.26
N PRO A 867 -1.04 -7.01 30.20
CA PRO A 867 -0.15 -5.88 30.40
C PRO A 867 1.06 -6.25 31.27
N SER A 868 2.23 -5.78 30.88
CA SER A 868 3.49 -5.85 31.62
C SER A 868 4.09 -4.44 31.75
N ALA A 869 4.68 -4.13 32.89
CA ALA A 869 5.32 -2.82 33.11
C ALA A 869 6.77 -3.03 33.50
N VAL A 870 7.68 -2.32 32.83
CA VAL A 870 9.11 -2.39 33.10
C VAL A 870 9.68 -1.01 33.38
N GLU A 871 10.48 -0.90 34.44
CA GLU A 871 11.15 0.33 34.81
C GLU A 871 12.54 0.39 34.15
N VAL A 872 12.74 1.37 33.28
CA VAL A 872 14.02 1.58 32.60
C VAL A 872 14.81 2.68 33.31
N PRO A 873 16.01 2.37 33.86
CA PRO A 873 16.82 3.35 34.57
C PRO A 873 17.53 4.33 33.61
N ALA A 874 17.91 5.50 34.13
CA ALA A 874 18.73 6.44 33.37
C ALA A 874 20.09 5.84 32.99
N GLY A 875 20.40 5.85 31.70
CA GLY A 875 21.62 5.27 31.14
C GLY A 875 21.50 3.80 30.74
N ALA A 876 20.28 3.25 30.66
CA ALA A 876 20.03 2.02 29.94
C ALA A 876 20.41 2.18 28.45
N THR A 877 21.07 1.17 27.89
CA THR A 877 21.50 1.14 26.49
C THR A 877 20.43 0.52 25.59
N GLU A 878 19.62 -0.38 26.14
CA GLU A 878 18.57 -1.09 25.41
C GLU A 878 17.46 -1.56 26.36
N VAL A 879 16.22 -1.62 25.87
CA VAL A 879 15.16 -2.46 26.45
C VAL A 879 14.52 -3.29 25.33
N SER A 880 14.33 -4.59 25.57
CA SER A 880 13.75 -5.51 24.58
C SER A 880 12.67 -6.40 25.17
N TRP A 881 11.70 -6.74 24.32
CA TRP A 881 10.59 -7.64 24.59
C TRP A 881 10.54 -8.74 23.53
N ALA A 882 10.38 -9.98 23.93
CA ALA A 882 10.12 -11.12 23.05
C ALA A 882 8.90 -11.89 23.55
N LEU A 883 7.84 -11.89 22.76
CA LEU A 883 6.60 -12.60 22.98
C LEU A 883 6.63 -13.90 22.17
N ASP A 884 6.79 -15.04 22.82
CA ASP A 884 6.80 -16.35 22.16
C ASP A 884 5.45 -17.05 22.36
N ALA A 885 4.75 -17.37 21.27
CA ALA A 885 3.61 -18.26 21.35
C ALA A 885 4.03 -19.71 21.64
N ALA A 886 3.18 -20.43 22.36
CA ALA A 886 3.26 -21.88 22.42
C ALA A 886 2.73 -22.56 21.15
N ASP A 887 1.85 -21.87 20.43
CA ASP A 887 1.25 -22.28 19.15
C ASP A 887 1.54 -21.22 18.09
N GLU A 888 2.43 -21.52 17.14
CA GLU A 888 2.82 -20.58 16.08
C GLU A 888 1.67 -20.26 15.10
N GLU A 889 0.56 -21.00 15.14
CA GLU A 889 -0.66 -20.68 14.39
C GLU A 889 -1.57 -19.67 15.11
N SER A 890 -1.26 -19.32 16.37
CA SER A 890 -1.89 -18.19 17.05
C SER A 890 -1.32 -16.87 16.57
N ASP A 891 -2.05 -15.78 16.81
CA ASP A 891 -1.72 -14.44 16.33
C ASP A 891 -1.64 -13.52 17.55
N TRP A 892 -0.41 -13.19 17.93
CA TRP A 892 -0.13 -12.41 19.13
C TRP A 892 0.47 -11.07 18.73
N ASP A 893 -0.16 -9.98 19.15
CA ASP A 893 0.35 -8.64 18.96
C ASP A 893 1.06 -8.14 20.22
N LEU A 894 2.10 -7.32 20.04
CA LEU A 894 2.83 -6.65 21.10
C LEU A 894 2.77 -5.13 20.94
N TYR A 895 2.23 -4.44 21.94
CA TYR A 895 2.19 -2.98 22.01
C TYR A 895 3.02 -2.49 23.18
N VAL A 896 3.78 -1.42 23.02
CA VAL A 896 4.57 -0.79 24.08
C VAL A 896 4.31 0.70 24.13
N VAL A 897 3.92 1.19 25.30
CA VAL A 897 3.76 2.61 25.58
C VAL A 897 5.02 3.12 26.29
N THR A 898 5.65 4.15 25.72
CA THR A 898 6.86 4.79 26.26
C THR A 898 6.52 5.75 27.43
N PRO A 899 7.51 6.15 28.25
CA PRO A 899 7.32 7.19 29.28
C PRO A 899 6.78 8.54 28.77
N SER A 900 7.02 8.85 27.49
CA SER A 900 6.52 10.03 26.77
C SER A 900 5.13 9.85 26.15
N GLU A 901 4.45 8.73 26.45
CA GLU A 901 3.12 8.37 25.94
C GLU A 901 3.08 8.08 24.42
N GLU A 902 4.23 7.77 23.80
CA GLU A 902 4.28 7.24 22.43
C GLU A 902 3.95 5.74 22.43
N VAL A 903 3.24 5.28 21.39
CA VAL A 903 2.92 3.85 21.22
C VAL A 903 3.80 3.29 20.11
N VAL A 904 4.66 2.34 20.48
CA VAL A 904 5.45 1.52 19.57
C VAL A 904 4.81 0.15 19.52
N GLN A 905 4.61 -0.42 18.33
CA GLN A 905 3.91 -1.70 18.19
C GLN A 905 4.63 -2.64 17.25
N GLN A 906 4.50 -3.93 17.55
CA GLN A 906 4.86 -5.05 16.70
C GLN A 906 3.64 -5.97 16.66
N ALA A 907 2.82 -5.80 15.64
CA ALA A 907 1.48 -6.40 15.51
C ALA A 907 1.35 -7.01 14.11
N THR A 908 1.94 -8.18 13.93
CA THR A 908 1.92 -8.96 12.70
C THR A 908 1.11 -10.23 12.91
N ALA A 909 0.72 -10.92 11.84
CA ALA A 909 -0.02 -12.18 11.95
C ALA A 909 0.85 -13.38 12.45
N ALA A 910 1.99 -13.11 13.09
CA ALA A 910 2.89 -14.13 13.62
C ALA A 910 2.42 -14.55 15.01
N GLY A 911 2.67 -15.82 15.37
CA GLY A 911 2.47 -16.27 16.75
C GLY A 911 3.45 -15.64 17.73
N SER A 912 4.61 -15.21 17.26
CA SER A 912 5.65 -14.64 18.12
C SER A 912 6.09 -13.28 17.62
N GLU A 913 6.26 -12.35 18.55
CA GLU A 913 6.65 -10.96 18.27
C GLU A 913 7.87 -10.54 19.08
N SER A 914 8.62 -9.56 18.56
CA SER A 914 9.73 -8.97 19.30
C SER A 914 9.84 -7.47 19.05
N LEU A 915 10.18 -6.72 20.09
CA LEU A 915 10.41 -5.28 20.01
C LEU A 915 11.69 -4.92 20.77
N VAL A 916 12.49 -4.02 20.19
CA VAL A 916 13.72 -3.50 20.79
C VAL A 916 13.73 -1.97 20.70
N ILE A 917 14.05 -1.30 21.81
CA ILE A 917 14.26 0.15 21.86
C ILE A 917 15.70 0.41 22.33
N GLU A 918 16.52 0.96 21.42
CA GLU A 918 17.88 1.43 21.71
C GLU A 918 17.85 2.83 22.36
N ASP A 919 18.80 3.11 23.26
CA ASP A 919 18.91 4.36 24.02
C ASP A 919 17.58 4.83 24.66
N PRO A 920 16.86 3.95 25.40
CA PRO A 920 15.52 4.26 25.88
C PRO A 920 15.51 5.44 26.87
N GLU A 921 14.47 6.28 26.77
CA GLU A 921 14.25 7.31 27.78
C GLU A 921 14.00 6.67 29.16
N PRO A 922 14.53 7.25 30.26
CA PRO A 922 14.32 6.71 31.59
C PRO A 922 12.87 6.88 32.03
N GLY A 923 12.28 5.80 32.54
CA GLY A 923 10.91 5.80 33.06
C GLY A 923 10.24 4.43 32.93
N THR A 924 8.94 4.40 33.21
CA THR A 924 8.14 3.16 33.12
C THR A 924 7.60 2.98 31.70
N TYR A 925 7.93 1.84 31.09
CA TYR A 925 7.32 1.38 29.84
C TYR A 925 6.19 0.40 30.16
N TYR A 926 5.11 0.45 29.38
CA TYR A 926 3.97 -0.46 29.52
C TYR A 926 3.80 -1.27 28.25
N ALA A 927 4.15 -2.55 28.31
CA ALA A 927 3.91 -3.52 27.25
C ALA A 927 2.52 -4.17 27.40
N VAL A 928 1.87 -4.51 26.30
CA VAL A 928 0.60 -5.24 26.24
C VAL A 928 0.73 -6.32 25.18
N ALA A 929 0.70 -7.59 25.61
CA ALA A 929 0.58 -8.74 24.71
C ALA A 929 -0.90 -9.04 24.48
N ASN A 930 -1.37 -8.99 23.23
CA ASN A 930 -2.75 -9.23 22.85
C ASN A 930 -2.85 -10.48 21.99
N LEU A 931 -3.66 -11.47 22.42
CA LEU A 931 -4.05 -12.56 21.54
C LEU A 931 -5.15 -12.06 20.60
N TYR A 932 -4.78 -11.71 19.37
CA TYR A 932 -5.70 -11.20 18.37
C TYR A 932 -6.56 -12.33 17.80
N SER A 933 -5.91 -13.44 17.40
CA SER A 933 -6.60 -14.61 16.86
C SER A 933 -5.88 -15.93 17.21
N SER A 934 -6.58 -17.05 17.10
CA SER A 934 -6.00 -18.39 17.30
C SER A 934 -6.83 -19.46 16.57
N PRO A 935 -6.26 -20.64 16.29
CA PRO A 935 -6.97 -21.71 15.59
C PRO A 935 -8.28 -22.09 16.30
N GLY A 936 -9.41 -21.89 15.60
CA GLY A 936 -10.74 -22.19 16.12
C GLY A 936 -11.20 -21.31 17.30
N GLY A 937 -10.54 -20.18 17.56
CA GLY A 937 -10.85 -19.28 18.68
C GLY A 937 -10.45 -19.85 20.05
N ALA A 938 -9.55 -20.83 20.09
CA ALA A 938 -9.13 -21.49 21.32
C ALA A 938 -8.24 -20.60 22.20
N PRO A 939 -8.23 -20.77 23.53
CA PRO A 939 -7.20 -20.14 24.35
C PRO A 939 -5.79 -20.57 23.90
N ALA A 940 -4.86 -19.63 23.82
CA ALA A 940 -3.46 -19.87 23.48
C ALA A 940 -2.53 -19.44 24.63
N ASP A 941 -1.45 -20.19 24.81
CA ASP A 941 -0.40 -19.89 25.78
C ASP A 941 0.70 -19.05 25.11
N ALA A 942 1.28 -18.09 25.82
CA ALA A 942 2.44 -17.33 25.38
C ALA A 942 3.40 -17.01 26.55
N THR A 943 4.64 -16.69 26.19
CA THR A 943 5.70 -16.26 27.11
C THR A 943 6.20 -14.89 26.68
N LEU A 944 6.06 -13.87 27.53
CA LEU A 944 6.72 -12.58 27.34
C LEU A 944 8.05 -12.56 28.09
N ARG A 945 9.13 -12.27 27.38
CA ARG A 945 10.47 -12.05 27.94
C ARG A 945 10.83 -10.58 27.82
N THR A 946 11.22 -9.96 28.92
CA THR A 946 11.63 -8.55 28.95
C THR A 946 13.07 -8.45 29.45
N VAL A 947 13.91 -7.68 28.77
CA VAL A 947 15.31 -7.47 29.12
C VAL A 947 15.58 -5.97 29.14
N VAL A 948 16.16 -5.48 30.24
CA VAL A 948 16.67 -4.11 30.35
C VAL A 948 18.18 -4.16 30.44
N GLN A 949 18.85 -3.56 29.47
CA GLN A 949 20.30 -3.53 29.40
C GLN A 949 20.82 -2.19 29.94
N SER A 950 21.77 -2.26 30.86
CA SER A 950 22.35 -1.08 31.51
C SER A 950 23.86 -0.97 31.26
N GLY A 951 24.29 -1.43 30.07
CA GLY A 951 25.68 -1.56 29.64
C GLY A 951 26.34 -2.91 29.96
N ASP A 952 27.58 -3.09 29.50
CA ASP A 952 28.33 -4.33 29.64
C ASP A 952 28.69 -4.66 31.11
N ALA A 953 28.09 -5.74 31.62
CA ALA A 953 28.37 -6.28 32.95
C ALA A 953 29.70 -7.06 33.03
N GLY A 954 30.43 -7.21 31.92
CA GLY A 954 31.68 -7.97 31.81
C GLY A 954 31.50 -9.48 31.95
N ASN A 955 30.25 -9.96 31.84
CA ASN A 955 29.87 -11.37 31.95
C ASN A 955 29.75 -12.06 30.59
N LEU A 956 29.97 -11.33 29.49
CA LEU A 956 30.11 -11.79 28.12
C LEU A 956 31.37 -11.14 27.52
N THR A 957 32.19 -11.90 26.80
CA THR A 957 33.38 -11.38 26.11
C THR A 957 33.53 -12.02 24.74
N VAL A 958 34.20 -11.31 23.83
CA VAL A 958 34.54 -11.78 22.48
C VAL A 958 36.05 -11.97 22.39
N SER A 959 36.50 -13.03 21.73
CA SER A 959 37.92 -13.25 21.42
C SER A 959 38.12 -13.89 20.05
N PRO A 960 39.05 -13.37 19.20
CA PRO A 960 39.87 -12.18 19.40
C PRO A 960 39.06 -10.87 19.29
N ASP A 961 39.53 -9.82 19.98
CA ASP A 961 39.02 -8.44 19.93
C ASP A 961 40.23 -7.47 19.97
N PRO A 962 40.52 -6.72 18.88
CA PRO A 962 39.76 -6.70 17.63
C PRO A 962 39.89 -7.98 16.81
N LEU A 963 38.90 -8.26 15.96
CA LEU A 963 38.90 -9.37 15.02
C LEU A 963 39.60 -8.95 13.73
N GLU A 964 40.80 -9.49 13.49
CA GLU A 964 41.54 -9.28 12.23
C GLU A 964 40.85 -10.02 11.09
N VAL A 965 40.47 -9.29 10.05
CA VAL A 965 39.62 -9.80 8.96
C VAL A 965 40.19 -9.49 7.58
N THR A 966 39.92 -10.38 6.63
CA THR A 966 40.17 -10.18 5.20
C THR A 966 38.87 -10.32 4.44
N ARG A 967 38.53 -9.35 3.59
CA ARG A 967 37.26 -9.32 2.84
C ARG A 967 36.98 -10.67 2.19
N GLY A 968 35.77 -11.19 2.42
CA GLY A 968 35.28 -12.45 1.85
C GLY A 968 35.94 -13.72 2.41
N GLN A 969 36.76 -13.62 3.46
CA GLN A 969 37.28 -14.77 4.20
C GLN A 969 36.67 -14.79 5.60
N ASP A 970 35.93 -15.86 5.89
CA ASP A 970 35.30 -16.03 7.20
C ASP A 970 36.34 -15.97 8.32
N ALA A 971 36.00 -15.22 9.37
CA ALA A 971 36.77 -15.08 10.58
C ALA A 971 35.98 -15.65 11.75
N THR A 972 36.67 -16.37 12.62
CA THR A 972 36.04 -17.02 13.78
C THR A 972 36.27 -16.21 15.04
N ALA A 973 35.19 -15.90 15.75
CA ALA A 973 35.22 -15.29 17.07
C ALA A 973 34.58 -16.23 18.11
N THR A 974 35.10 -16.21 19.33
CA THR A 974 34.59 -17.00 20.46
C THR A 974 33.93 -16.08 21.46
N LEU A 975 32.63 -16.27 21.67
CA LEU A 975 31.86 -15.67 22.75
C LEU A 975 32.09 -16.49 24.02
N THR A 976 32.42 -15.84 25.13
CA THR A 976 32.60 -16.51 26.43
C THR A 976 31.76 -15.82 27.48
N TRP A 977 31.01 -16.57 28.28
CA TRP A 977 30.21 -16.04 29.38
C TRP A 977 30.57 -16.68 30.72
N SER A 978 30.34 -15.96 31.81
CA SER A 978 30.57 -16.48 33.16
C SER A 978 29.81 -15.71 34.24
N GLY A 979 29.64 -16.34 35.41
CA GLY A 979 29.08 -15.67 36.59
C GLY A 979 27.56 -15.51 36.58
N LEU A 980 26.86 -16.25 35.72
CA LEU A 980 25.42 -16.16 35.58
C LEU A 980 24.70 -16.97 36.67
N THR A 981 23.63 -16.43 37.24
CA THR A 981 22.76 -17.14 38.19
C THR A 981 21.65 -17.89 37.45
N PRO A 982 20.95 -18.84 38.10
CA PRO A 982 19.81 -19.52 37.50
C PRO A 982 18.79 -18.54 36.90
N GLY A 983 18.35 -18.79 35.67
CA GLY A 983 17.50 -17.90 34.86
C GLY A 983 17.90 -17.91 33.39
N VAL A 984 17.17 -17.14 32.57
CA VAL A 984 17.54 -16.84 31.19
C VAL A 984 18.25 -15.50 31.16
N TRP A 985 19.35 -15.42 30.43
CA TRP A 985 20.18 -14.24 30.29
C TRP A 985 20.32 -13.91 28.82
N MET A 986 20.19 -12.63 28.47
CA MET A 986 20.23 -12.17 27.08
C MET A 986 21.17 -10.98 26.94
N GLY A 987 21.86 -10.90 25.81
CA GLY A 987 22.78 -9.82 25.46
C GLY A 987 23.08 -9.85 23.97
N SER A 988 24.07 -9.09 23.50
CA SER A 988 24.36 -9.02 22.07
C SER A 988 25.83 -8.69 21.79
N VAL A 989 26.27 -9.00 20.57
CA VAL A 989 27.55 -8.56 20.04
C VAL A 989 27.34 -7.92 18.68
N THR A 990 27.67 -6.64 18.57
CA THR A 990 27.63 -5.90 17.31
C THR A 990 29.00 -5.96 16.64
N TRP A 991 29.08 -6.61 15.48
CA TRP A 991 30.33 -6.81 14.73
C TRP A 991 30.70 -5.61 13.86
N ALA A 992 29.67 -4.98 13.30
CA ALA A 992 29.74 -3.76 12.50
C ALA A 992 28.34 -3.11 12.43
N GLU A 993 28.25 -1.90 11.88
CA GLU A 993 26.97 -1.22 11.64
C GLU A 993 26.03 -2.11 10.80
N GLY A 994 24.86 -2.43 11.36
CA GLY A 994 23.86 -3.30 10.73
C GLY A 994 24.16 -4.81 10.81
N SER A 995 25.16 -5.26 11.58
CA SER A 995 25.49 -6.68 11.78
C SER A 995 25.71 -6.98 13.27
N SER A 996 24.71 -7.59 13.91
CA SER A 996 24.76 -8.02 15.31
C SER A 996 24.38 -9.49 15.48
N THR A 997 24.83 -10.07 16.58
CA THR A 997 24.47 -11.43 17.03
C THR A 997 23.86 -11.33 18.42
N ALA A 998 22.58 -11.68 18.55
CA ALA A 998 21.94 -11.86 19.84
C ALA A 998 22.51 -13.08 20.58
N VAL A 999 22.71 -12.99 21.88
CA VAL A 999 23.27 -14.04 22.72
C VAL A 999 22.27 -14.39 23.80
N THR A 1000 21.76 -15.61 23.82
CA THR A 1000 20.87 -16.11 24.86
C THR A 1000 21.54 -17.23 25.64
N VAL A 1001 21.64 -17.10 26.96
CA VAL A 1001 22.22 -18.11 27.84
C VAL A 1001 21.20 -18.58 28.87
N THR A 1002 20.97 -19.89 28.95
CA THR A 1002 20.07 -20.48 29.95
C THR A 1002 20.85 -21.15 31.07
N VAL A 1003 20.56 -20.76 32.32
CA VAL A 1003 21.18 -21.32 33.52
C VAL A 1003 20.12 -22.03 34.35
N VAL A 1004 20.30 -23.32 34.59
CA VAL A 1004 19.38 -24.12 35.40
C VAL A 1004 19.73 -24.02 36.89
N GLY A 1005 18.72 -23.90 37.75
CA GLY A 1005 18.90 -23.84 39.21
C GLY A 1005 19.44 -25.14 39.82
N PRO A 1006 20.19 -25.08 40.93
CA PRO A 1006 20.58 -26.27 41.67
C PRO A 1006 19.32 -26.94 42.25
N GLY A 1007 19.04 -28.18 41.84
CA GLY A 1007 17.97 -29.00 42.44
C GLY A 1007 16.96 -29.63 41.47
N ALA A 1008 16.98 -29.31 40.17
CA ALA A 1008 16.16 -30.04 39.19
C ALA A 1008 16.78 -31.45 38.96
N PRO A 1009 16.09 -32.55 39.33
CA PRO A 1009 16.64 -33.88 39.12
C PRO A 1009 16.70 -34.22 37.62
N ALA A 1010 17.78 -34.87 37.20
CA ALA A 1010 17.86 -35.45 35.87
C ALA A 1010 17.19 -36.84 35.87
N CYS A 1011 16.19 -37.04 35.02
CA CYS A 1011 15.59 -38.35 34.77
C CYS A 1011 15.48 -38.64 33.26
N GLU A 1012 15.30 -39.91 32.90
CA GLU A 1012 15.27 -40.36 31.48
C GLU A 1012 14.06 -39.82 30.68
N ALA A 1013 13.01 -39.35 31.36
CA ALA A 1013 11.85 -38.77 30.70
C ALA A 1013 12.21 -37.40 30.08
N ALA A 1014 11.76 -37.15 28.85
CA ALA A 1014 11.80 -35.82 28.24
C ALA A 1014 10.97 -34.82 29.07
N ASP A 1015 11.38 -33.57 29.14
CA ASP A 1015 10.60 -32.51 29.79
C ASP A 1015 9.25 -32.32 29.12
N PHE A 1016 8.27 -31.84 29.88
CA PHE A 1016 7.01 -31.37 29.29
C PHE A 1016 7.28 -30.19 28.35
N ALA A 1017 6.56 -30.11 27.24
CA ALA A 1017 6.79 -29.11 26.18
C ALA A 1017 6.71 -27.66 26.68
N ASP A 1018 5.89 -27.44 27.70
CA ASP A 1018 5.66 -26.16 28.39
C ASP A 1018 6.43 -26.03 29.72
N ASN A 1019 7.32 -26.97 30.06
CA ASN A 1019 8.18 -26.89 31.25
C ASN A 1019 9.65 -26.71 30.85
N ARG A 1020 9.95 -25.55 30.27
CA ARG A 1020 11.28 -25.24 29.72
C ARG A 1020 12.26 -24.81 30.81
N PRO A 1021 13.56 -25.13 30.71
CA PRO A 1021 14.58 -24.64 31.63
C PRO A 1021 14.53 -23.11 31.76
N GLY A 1022 14.49 -22.61 33.00
CA GLY A 1022 14.34 -21.18 33.29
C GLY A 1022 12.89 -20.69 33.44
N SER A 1023 11.88 -21.49 33.05
CA SER A 1023 10.47 -21.16 33.32
C SER A 1023 10.09 -21.24 34.80
N VAL A 1024 9.03 -20.53 35.19
CA VAL A 1024 8.55 -20.51 36.58
C VAL A 1024 8.15 -21.94 37.00
N PHE A 1025 8.56 -22.37 38.19
CA PHE A 1025 8.36 -23.73 38.72
C PHE A 1025 9.06 -24.87 37.95
N TYR A 1026 10.00 -24.57 37.05
CA TYR A 1026 10.68 -25.59 36.23
C TYR A 1026 11.24 -26.75 37.07
N ALA A 1027 11.97 -26.44 38.14
CA ALA A 1027 12.63 -27.43 38.97
C ALA A 1027 11.63 -28.30 39.74
N GLU A 1028 10.55 -27.70 40.25
CA GLU A 1028 9.53 -28.39 41.04
C GLU A 1028 8.65 -29.29 40.16
N VAL A 1029 8.30 -28.85 38.96
CA VAL A 1029 7.60 -29.69 37.97
C VAL A 1029 8.50 -30.82 37.50
N ARG A 1030 9.78 -30.54 37.23
CA ARG A 1030 10.76 -31.56 36.86
C ARG A 1030 10.95 -32.59 37.98
N TRP A 1031 10.99 -32.15 39.24
CA TRP A 1031 10.99 -33.03 40.40
C TRP A 1031 9.76 -33.92 40.45
N MET A 1032 8.54 -33.37 40.32
CA MET A 1032 7.31 -34.17 40.31
C MET A 1032 7.31 -35.21 39.18
N GLN A 1033 7.83 -34.86 38.01
CA GLN A 1033 7.94 -35.75 36.88
C GLN A 1033 8.91 -36.89 37.17
N CYS A 1034 10.12 -36.58 37.66
CA CYS A 1034 11.13 -37.57 37.98
C CYS A 1034 10.74 -38.46 39.18
N ALA A 1035 9.96 -37.94 40.12
CA ALA A 1035 9.39 -38.70 41.24
C ALA A 1035 8.15 -39.53 40.85
N GLY A 1036 7.66 -39.44 39.62
CA GLY A 1036 6.47 -40.18 39.15
C GLY A 1036 5.15 -39.67 39.72
N ILE A 1037 5.14 -38.48 40.31
CA ILE A 1037 3.96 -37.85 40.91
C ILE A 1037 3.02 -37.29 39.82
N THR A 1038 3.58 -36.90 38.68
CA THR A 1038 2.85 -36.42 37.51
C THR A 1038 3.37 -37.04 36.22
N THR A 1039 2.47 -37.28 35.27
CA THR A 1039 2.79 -37.68 33.90
C THR A 1039 2.40 -36.62 32.87
N GLY A 1040 1.96 -35.44 33.32
CA GLY A 1040 1.41 -34.40 32.45
C GLY A 1040 0.10 -34.81 31.78
N TYR A 1041 -0.25 -34.10 30.70
CA TYR A 1041 -1.37 -34.38 29.82
C TYR A 1041 -0.93 -35.21 28.61
N ALA A 1042 -1.91 -35.77 27.89
CA ALA A 1042 -1.65 -36.64 26.74
C ALA A 1042 -0.93 -35.93 25.57
N ASP A 1043 -1.00 -34.59 25.52
CA ASP A 1043 -0.32 -33.72 24.55
C ASP A 1043 1.15 -33.42 24.92
N GLY A 1044 1.65 -33.97 26.03
CA GLY A 1044 3.02 -33.75 26.49
C GLY A 1044 3.22 -32.46 27.28
N THR A 1045 2.15 -31.76 27.67
CA THR A 1045 2.20 -30.53 28.48
C THR A 1045 1.96 -30.79 29.97
N TYR A 1046 2.41 -29.89 30.84
CA TYR A 1046 2.12 -29.84 32.25
C TYR A 1046 1.02 -28.83 32.61
N ARG A 1047 0.88 -27.72 31.88
CA ARG A 1047 -0.07 -26.60 32.04
C ARG A 1047 0.05 -25.87 33.38
N LYS A 1048 1.21 -25.26 33.65
CA LYS A 1048 1.54 -24.61 34.94
C LYS A 1048 0.50 -23.57 35.43
N PRO A 1049 -0.07 -22.69 34.58
CA PRO A 1049 -1.05 -21.68 35.02
C PRO A 1049 -2.43 -22.25 35.35
N GLN A 1050 -2.77 -23.45 34.84
CA GLN A 1050 -4.09 -24.04 35.00
C GLN A 1050 -4.37 -24.39 36.48
N ALA A 1051 -5.57 -24.08 36.98
CA ALA A 1051 -6.02 -24.51 38.30
C ALA A 1051 -6.16 -26.04 38.39
N ILE A 1052 -5.87 -26.62 39.56
CA ILE A 1052 -6.08 -28.07 39.78
C ILE A 1052 -7.47 -28.38 40.34
N SER A 1053 -8.02 -29.50 39.87
CA SER A 1053 -9.25 -30.06 40.41
C SER A 1053 -9.01 -30.83 41.72
N ARG A 1054 -10.08 -31.02 42.51
CA ARG A 1054 -10.05 -31.80 43.76
C ARG A 1054 -9.54 -33.21 43.56
N GLY A 1055 -9.93 -33.86 42.46
CA GLY A 1055 -9.44 -35.18 42.10
C GLY A 1055 -7.94 -35.19 41.81
N GLN A 1056 -7.45 -34.20 41.06
CA GLN A 1056 -6.03 -34.05 40.75
C GLN A 1056 -5.19 -33.79 42.01
N SER A 1057 -5.66 -32.91 42.91
CA SER A 1057 -4.96 -32.61 44.18
C SER A 1057 -4.69 -33.88 44.99
N VAL A 1058 -5.72 -34.71 45.15
CA VAL A 1058 -5.60 -35.95 45.92
C VAL A 1058 -4.79 -37.00 45.17
N ALA A 1059 -4.88 -37.06 43.84
CA ALA A 1059 -4.07 -37.96 43.03
C ALA A 1059 -2.56 -37.63 43.10
N PHE A 1060 -2.19 -36.36 43.19
CA PHE A 1060 -0.80 -35.96 43.45
C PHE A 1060 -0.34 -36.44 44.82
N LEU A 1061 -1.12 -36.19 45.88
CA LEU A 1061 -0.77 -36.66 47.24
C LEU A 1061 -0.67 -38.19 47.33
N TYR A 1062 -1.61 -38.91 46.70
CA TYR A 1062 -1.61 -40.37 46.65
C TYR A 1062 -0.35 -40.93 45.98
N ARG A 1063 0.07 -40.36 44.84
CA ARG A 1063 1.31 -40.80 44.17
C ARG A 1063 2.56 -40.39 44.93
N TYR A 1064 2.54 -39.23 45.58
CA TYR A 1064 3.65 -38.75 46.40
C TYR A 1064 3.91 -39.66 47.61
N LEU A 1065 2.86 -40.03 48.35
CA LEU A 1065 2.99 -40.85 49.56
C LEU A 1065 3.08 -42.37 49.28
N ASP A 1066 2.73 -42.81 48.07
CA ASP A 1066 2.68 -44.22 47.64
C ASP A 1066 2.17 -45.19 48.73
N PRO A 1067 0.92 -45.04 49.20
CA PRO A 1067 0.40 -45.80 50.33
C PRO A 1067 0.15 -47.29 50.03
N GLY A 1068 0.32 -47.74 48.77
CA GLY A 1068 0.09 -49.13 48.34
C GLY A 1068 -1.38 -49.59 48.36
N VAL A 1069 -2.34 -48.67 48.49
CA VAL A 1069 -3.79 -48.95 48.61
C VAL A 1069 -4.46 -48.97 47.24
N THR A 1070 -5.13 -50.07 46.86
CA THR A 1070 -5.70 -50.23 45.50
C THR A 1070 -7.24 -50.21 45.42
N GLY A 1071 -7.92 -49.97 46.55
CA GLY A 1071 -9.40 -49.94 46.60
C GLY A 1071 -10.00 -48.76 45.83
N THR A 1072 -11.16 -48.97 45.19
CA THR A 1072 -11.89 -47.95 44.41
C THR A 1072 -13.27 -47.61 44.98
N GLU A 1073 -13.64 -48.17 46.14
CA GLU A 1073 -14.88 -47.82 46.83
C GLU A 1073 -14.70 -46.50 47.57
N THR A 1074 -15.27 -45.43 47.01
CA THR A 1074 -15.08 -44.06 47.50
C THR A 1074 -16.10 -43.64 48.54
N GLY A 1075 -17.29 -44.27 48.55
CA GLY A 1075 -18.43 -43.85 49.37
C GLY A 1075 -19.06 -42.52 48.93
N PHE A 1076 -18.64 -41.94 47.80
CA PHE A 1076 -19.20 -40.71 47.24
C PHE A 1076 -20.04 -41.00 46.00
N ASP A 1077 -21.22 -40.39 45.92
CA ASP A 1077 -22.22 -40.68 44.89
C ASP A 1077 -21.78 -40.27 43.47
N ASP A 1078 -20.86 -39.31 43.36
CA ASP A 1078 -20.37 -38.73 42.11
C ASP A 1078 -18.99 -39.25 41.67
N VAL A 1079 -18.44 -40.26 42.35
CA VAL A 1079 -17.15 -40.86 41.99
C VAL A 1079 -17.30 -42.37 41.76
N PRO A 1080 -17.63 -42.80 40.52
CA PRO A 1080 -17.75 -44.21 40.21
C PRO A 1080 -16.39 -44.92 40.27
N PRO A 1081 -16.34 -46.25 40.49
CA PRO A 1081 -15.08 -47.02 40.51
C PRO A 1081 -14.24 -46.92 39.23
N THR A 1082 -14.84 -46.50 38.11
CA THR A 1082 -14.17 -46.28 36.82
C THR A 1082 -13.56 -44.88 36.69
N HIS A 1083 -13.76 -43.99 37.66
CA HIS A 1083 -13.21 -42.63 37.62
C HIS A 1083 -11.67 -42.69 37.67
N PRO A 1084 -10.94 -41.88 36.85
CA PRO A 1084 -9.48 -41.95 36.79
C PRO A 1084 -8.76 -41.78 38.13
N PHE A 1085 -9.38 -41.07 39.07
CA PHE A 1085 -8.86 -40.83 40.42
C PHE A 1085 -9.59 -41.60 41.53
N ALA A 1086 -10.44 -42.60 41.21
CA ALA A 1086 -11.25 -43.31 42.20
C ALA A 1086 -10.42 -43.91 43.34
N THR A 1087 -9.25 -44.49 43.04
CA THR A 1087 -8.34 -45.06 44.04
C THR A 1087 -7.80 -44.01 44.99
N ALA A 1088 -7.28 -42.90 44.45
CA ALA A 1088 -6.73 -41.81 45.25
C ALA A 1088 -7.83 -41.17 46.13
N ILE A 1089 -9.03 -40.99 45.60
CA ILE A 1089 -10.17 -40.43 46.33
C ILE A 1089 -10.63 -41.37 47.46
N SER A 1090 -10.69 -42.68 47.20
CA SER A 1090 -11.04 -43.70 48.20
C SER A 1090 -10.03 -43.73 49.35
N TRP A 1091 -8.73 -43.70 49.03
CA TRP A 1091 -7.67 -43.60 50.02
C TRP A 1091 -7.80 -42.34 50.86
N ALA A 1092 -7.94 -41.17 50.24
CA ALA A 1092 -8.04 -39.91 50.99
C ALA A 1092 -9.30 -39.79 51.86
N ALA A 1093 -10.40 -40.44 51.46
CA ALA A 1093 -11.60 -40.55 52.29
C ALA A 1093 -11.36 -41.45 53.51
N THR A 1094 -10.65 -42.55 53.32
CA THR A 1094 -10.33 -43.53 54.38
C THR A 1094 -9.37 -42.95 55.41
N GLU A 1095 -8.34 -42.22 54.96
CA GLU A 1095 -7.36 -41.55 55.83
C GLU A 1095 -7.86 -40.21 56.41
N GLY A 1096 -9.09 -39.81 56.11
CA GLY A 1096 -9.67 -38.56 56.66
C GLY A 1096 -9.07 -37.27 56.09
N ILE A 1097 -8.29 -37.34 55.01
CA ILE A 1097 -7.74 -36.19 54.29
C ILE A 1097 -8.89 -35.34 53.71
N THR A 1098 -9.96 -36.00 53.26
CA THR A 1098 -11.21 -35.40 52.80
C THR A 1098 -12.42 -36.15 53.34
N THR A 1099 -13.50 -35.43 53.64
CA THR A 1099 -14.80 -36.02 54.04
C THR A 1099 -15.90 -35.78 53.00
N GLY A 1100 -15.54 -35.21 51.85
CA GLY A 1100 -16.49 -34.78 50.83
C GLY A 1100 -17.43 -33.67 51.32
N TYR A 1101 -18.60 -33.58 50.68
CA TYR A 1101 -19.65 -32.62 50.98
C TYR A 1101 -20.79 -33.30 51.74
N ARG A 1102 -21.59 -32.50 52.46
CA ARG A 1102 -22.73 -32.98 53.25
C ARG A 1102 -23.81 -33.70 52.43
N ASP A 1103 -23.83 -33.47 51.11
CA ASP A 1103 -24.73 -34.10 50.16
C ASP A 1103 -24.27 -35.49 49.68
N GLY A 1104 -23.15 -36.01 50.23
CA GLY A 1104 -22.61 -37.32 49.85
C GLY A 1104 -21.70 -37.29 48.62
N THR A 1105 -21.35 -36.11 48.10
CA THR A 1105 -20.50 -35.95 46.91
C THR A 1105 -19.06 -35.57 47.24
N PHE A 1106 -18.11 -35.86 46.35
CA PHE A 1106 -16.71 -35.42 46.44
C PHE A 1106 -16.40 -34.21 45.54
N ARG A 1107 -17.08 -34.12 44.39
CA ARG A 1107 -16.94 -33.12 43.32
C ARG A 1107 -15.54 -33.14 42.70
N PRO A 1108 -15.13 -34.23 42.02
CA PRO A 1108 -13.75 -34.44 41.56
C PRO A 1108 -13.25 -33.36 40.60
N GLU A 1109 -14.12 -32.79 39.78
CA GLU A 1109 -13.78 -31.76 38.78
C GLU A 1109 -13.78 -30.33 39.35
N ARG A 1110 -14.21 -30.11 40.59
CA ARG A 1110 -14.20 -28.75 41.17
C ARG A 1110 -12.77 -28.31 41.43
N GLU A 1111 -12.43 -27.11 41.01
CA GLU A 1111 -11.17 -26.45 41.36
C GLU A 1111 -10.99 -26.29 42.87
N VAL A 1112 -9.75 -26.42 43.34
CA VAL A 1112 -9.36 -26.32 44.74
C VAL A 1112 -8.77 -24.96 45.02
N THR A 1113 -9.16 -24.33 46.13
CA THR A 1113 -8.50 -23.09 46.55
C THR A 1113 -7.16 -23.38 47.22
N ARG A 1114 -6.27 -22.39 47.23
CA ARG A 1114 -4.96 -22.49 47.92
C ARG A 1114 -5.09 -22.93 49.38
N ALA A 1115 -6.11 -22.45 50.10
CA ALA A 1115 -6.36 -22.85 51.49
C ALA A 1115 -6.87 -24.30 51.63
N GLU A 1116 -7.71 -24.75 50.70
CA GLU A 1116 -8.20 -26.14 50.68
C GLU A 1116 -7.07 -27.12 50.38
N PHE A 1117 -6.20 -26.80 49.42
CA PHE A 1117 -5.02 -27.62 49.10
C PHE A 1117 -4.04 -27.69 50.28
N ALA A 1118 -3.77 -26.55 50.94
CA ALA A 1118 -2.98 -26.51 52.16
C ALA A 1118 -3.53 -27.48 53.22
N SER A 1119 -4.85 -27.53 53.37
CA SER A 1119 -5.49 -28.45 54.33
C SER A 1119 -5.42 -29.91 53.92
N PHE A 1120 -5.50 -30.23 52.63
CA PHE A 1120 -5.27 -31.60 52.15
C PHE A 1120 -3.84 -32.03 52.41
N LEU A 1121 -2.87 -31.18 52.11
CA LEU A 1121 -1.45 -31.45 52.33
C LEU A 1121 -1.16 -31.63 53.83
N HIS A 1122 -1.62 -30.72 54.68
CA HIS A 1122 -1.44 -30.81 56.14
C HIS A 1122 -2.04 -32.10 56.74
N ARG A 1123 -3.24 -32.51 56.31
CA ARG A 1123 -3.85 -33.76 56.78
C ARG A 1123 -3.17 -35.01 56.23
N ALA A 1124 -2.62 -34.94 55.01
CA ALA A 1124 -1.92 -36.07 54.42
C ALA A 1124 -0.54 -36.30 55.08
N ILE A 1125 0.11 -35.22 55.54
CA ILE A 1125 1.43 -35.28 56.19
C ILE A 1125 1.34 -35.53 57.69
N GLU A 1126 0.27 -35.08 58.37
CA GLU A 1126 0.10 -35.15 59.82
C GLU A 1126 1.32 -34.62 60.62
N PRO A 1127 1.72 -33.34 60.41
CA PRO A 1127 2.94 -32.80 61.00
C PRO A 1127 2.92 -32.81 62.54
N THR A 1128 4.05 -33.15 63.17
CA THR A 1128 4.17 -33.29 64.63
C THR A 1128 4.24 -31.96 65.41
N SER A 1129 4.36 -30.83 64.71
CA SER A 1129 4.42 -29.47 65.26
C SER A 1129 3.82 -28.46 64.27
N LEU A 1130 3.17 -27.42 64.78
CA LEU A 1130 2.54 -26.36 63.97
C LEU A 1130 3.44 -25.13 63.73
N GLY A 1131 4.68 -25.16 64.20
CA GLY A 1131 5.57 -23.99 64.21
C GLY A 1131 5.18 -22.91 65.24
N GLU A 1132 5.96 -21.83 65.33
CA GLU A 1132 5.60 -20.65 66.13
C GLU A 1132 4.40 -19.93 65.49
N GLN A 1133 3.29 -19.80 66.22
CA GLN A 1133 2.03 -19.25 65.71
C GLN A 1133 2.02 -17.71 65.76
N ASP A 1134 2.64 -17.06 64.77
CA ASP A 1134 2.34 -15.67 64.44
C ASP A 1134 1.59 -15.62 63.09
N ALA A 1135 0.59 -14.73 62.98
CA ALA A 1135 -0.17 -14.56 61.74
C ALA A 1135 0.70 -13.88 60.67
N GLU A 1136 1.35 -14.68 59.83
CA GLU A 1136 2.34 -14.20 58.85
C GLU A 1136 1.70 -13.53 57.62
N PHE A 1137 0.46 -13.88 57.26
CA PHE A 1137 -0.24 -13.32 56.09
C PHE A 1137 -1.41 -12.42 56.50
N SER A 1138 -1.50 -11.26 55.86
CA SER A 1138 -2.47 -10.21 56.19
C SER A 1138 -3.94 -10.56 55.89
N ASP A 1139 -4.18 -11.55 55.03
CA ASP A 1139 -5.50 -11.95 54.53
C ASP A 1139 -5.98 -13.32 55.06
N VAL A 1140 -5.25 -13.92 56.02
CA VAL A 1140 -5.60 -15.21 56.63
C VAL A 1140 -6.13 -14.98 58.05
N SER A 1141 -7.44 -15.17 58.25
CA SER A 1141 -8.07 -15.04 59.57
C SER A 1141 -7.74 -16.22 60.48
N THR A 1142 -7.42 -15.95 61.75
CA THR A 1142 -7.27 -16.96 62.83
C THR A 1142 -8.55 -17.77 63.09
N SER A 1143 -9.70 -17.29 62.61
CA SER A 1143 -10.98 -18.01 62.68
C SER A 1143 -11.26 -18.92 61.48
N SER A 1144 -10.38 -18.92 60.47
CA SER A 1144 -10.48 -19.78 59.29
C SER A 1144 -10.26 -21.25 59.67
N THR A 1145 -11.06 -22.15 59.11
CA THR A 1145 -10.86 -23.60 59.23
C THR A 1145 -9.58 -24.10 58.57
N HIS A 1146 -8.90 -23.26 57.79
CA HIS A 1146 -7.63 -23.56 57.12
C HIS A 1146 -6.43 -22.89 57.80
N TYR A 1147 -6.65 -22.12 58.88
CA TYR A 1147 -5.60 -21.31 59.52
C TYR A 1147 -4.39 -22.15 59.92
N GLU A 1148 -4.64 -23.26 60.62
CA GLU A 1148 -3.61 -24.19 61.10
C GLU A 1148 -2.72 -24.72 59.97
N ALA A 1149 -3.34 -25.16 58.87
CA ALA A 1149 -2.61 -25.69 57.72
C ALA A 1149 -1.77 -24.63 57.00
N ILE A 1150 -2.29 -23.41 56.86
CA ILE A 1150 -1.58 -22.32 56.20
C ILE A 1150 -0.40 -21.83 57.07
N THR A 1151 -0.60 -21.72 58.39
CA THR A 1151 0.44 -21.33 59.34
C THR A 1151 1.58 -22.34 59.37
N TRP A 1152 1.27 -23.65 59.38
CA TRP A 1152 2.29 -24.70 59.29
C TRP A 1152 3.11 -24.58 58.00
N MET A 1153 2.46 -24.42 56.85
CA MET A 1153 3.19 -24.27 55.59
C MET A 1153 4.09 -23.03 55.56
N ALA A 1154 3.68 -21.96 56.24
CA ALA A 1154 4.47 -20.74 56.33
C ALA A 1154 5.69 -20.92 57.23
N SER A 1155 5.50 -21.51 58.42
CA SER A 1155 6.58 -21.73 59.40
C SER A 1155 7.68 -22.65 58.89
N GLU A 1156 7.33 -23.64 58.06
CA GLU A 1156 8.28 -24.57 57.44
C GLU A 1156 8.87 -24.04 56.11
N GLY A 1157 8.52 -22.81 55.70
CA GLY A 1157 9.00 -22.22 54.46
C GLY A 1157 8.44 -22.86 53.18
N ILE A 1158 7.41 -23.70 53.30
CA ILE A 1158 6.70 -24.35 52.19
C ILE A 1158 5.98 -23.29 51.33
N THR A 1159 5.39 -22.28 51.98
CA THR A 1159 4.83 -21.09 51.30
C THR A 1159 5.43 -19.81 51.85
N ARG A 1160 5.62 -18.81 50.98
CA ARG A 1160 6.03 -17.45 51.35
C ARG A 1160 4.95 -16.40 51.04
N GLY A 1161 3.78 -16.83 50.57
CA GLY A 1161 2.75 -15.92 50.06
C GLY A 1161 3.19 -15.17 48.80
N TYR A 1162 2.47 -14.09 48.48
CA TYR A 1162 2.79 -13.16 47.41
C TYR A 1162 3.66 -12.01 47.92
N LYS A 1163 4.35 -11.30 47.01
CA LYS A 1163 5.23 -10.15 47.35
C LYS A 1163 4.50 -9.05 48.15
N ASP A 1164 3.18 -8.97 48.03
CA ASP A 1164 2.31 -8.02 48.75
C ASP A 1164 1.99 -8.43 50.21
N GLY A 1165 2.52 -9.57 50.69
CA GLY A 1165 2.29 -10.07 52.05
C GLY A 1165 0.95 -10.78 52.25
N THR A 1166 0.30 -11.24 51.17
CA THR A 1166 -0.94 -12.02 51.20
C THR A 1166 -0.73 -13.49 50.86
N PHE A 1167 -1.62 -14.37 51.31
CA PHE A 1167 -1.65 -15.79 50.93
C PHE A 1167 -2.66 -16.09 49.81
N ARG A 1168 -3.72 -15.28 49.70
CA ARG A 1168 -4.89 -15.42 48.82
C ARG A 1168 -5.65 -16.74 49.02
N PRO A 1169 -6.21 -17.00 50.22
CA PRO A 1169 -6.75 -18.31 50.60
C PRO A 1169 -7.92 -18.80 49.73
N ASN A 1170 -8.67 -17.87 49.11
CA ASN A 1170 -9.83 -18.19 48.28
C ASN A 1170 -9.51 -18.27 46.78
N ALA A 1171 -8.28 -17.93 46.36
CA ALA A 1171 -7.88 -18.06 44.96
C ALA A 1171 -7.70 -19.56 44.60
N PRO A 1172 -8.07 -20.00 43.38
CA PRO A 1172 -7.73 -21.32 42.88
C PRO A 1172 -6.21 -21.53 42.93
N ILE A 1173 -5.76 -22.73 43.31
CA ILE A 1173 -4.33 -23.07 43.25
C ILE A 1173 -3.98 -23.60 41.87
N THR A 1174 -2.90 -23.07 41.29
CA THR A 1174 -2.42 -23.53 39.98
C THR A 1174 -1.60 -24.80 40.08
N ARG A 1175 -1.43 -25.50 38.96
CA ARG A 1175 -0.59 -26.71 38.85
C ARG A 1175 0.88 -26.43 39.19
N GLY A 1176 1.39 -25.27 38.81
CA GLY A 1176 2.74 -24.83 39.17
C GLY A 1176 2.89 -24.57 40.67
N GLU A 1177 1.93 -23.85 41.26
CA GLU A 1177 1.94 -23.57 42.71
C GLU A 1177 1.82 -24.86 43.55
N ALA A 1178 0.99 -25.81 43.11
CA ALA A 1178 0.88 -27.11 43.77
C ALA A 1178 2.18 -27.92 43.70
N ALA A 1179 2.88 -27.89 42.56
CA ALA A 1179 4.21 -28.51 42.43
C ALA A 1179 5.20 -27.89 43.41
N ALA A 1180 5.22 -26.57 43.52
CA ALA A 1180 6.09 -25.86 44.45
C ALA A 1180 5.80 -26.22 45.91
N PHE A 1181 4.53 -26.26 46.30
CA PHE A 1181 4.14 -26.65 47.66
C PHE A 1181 4.56 -28.09 47.97
N MET A 1182 4.36 -29.02 47.03
CA MET A 1182 4.74 -30.42 47.24
C MET A 1182 6.25 -30.63 47.29
N ALA A 1183 7.00 -30.05 46.36
CA ALA A 1183 8.46 -30.17 46.32
C ALA A 1183 9.12 -29.62 47.59
N ARG A 1184 8.60 -28.49 48.11
CA ARG A 1184 9.10 -27.92 49.37
C ARG A 1184 8.67 -28.73 50.59
N THR A 1185 7.48 -29.32 50.57
CA THR A 1185 7.05 -30.24 51.63
C THR A 1185 7.96 -31.46 51.68
N ASP A 1186 8.35 -32.00 50.53
CA ASP A 1186 9.30 -33.12 50.44
C ASP A 1186 10.66 -32.76 51.06
N ALA A 1187 11.17 -31.56 50.77
CA ALA A 1187 12.40 -31.07 51.38
C ALA A 1187 12.30 -30.95 52.91
N VAL A 1188 11.13 -30.58 53.44
CA VAL A 1188 10.89 -30.46 54.89
C VAL A 1188 10.71 -31.83 55.57
N VAL A 1189 10.04 -32.78 54.93
CA VAL A 1189 9.70 -34.09 55.52
C VAL A 1189 10.85 -35.10 55.43
N THR A 1190 11.80 -34.90 54.50
CA THR A 1190 12.96 -35.78 54.32
C THR A 1190 14.21 -35.36 55.12
N GLU A 1191 14.22 -34.16 55.69
CA GLU A 1191 15.18 -33.71 56.72
C GLU A 1191 14.82 -34.23 58.12
#